data_AF-A0A399ZHD7-F1
#
_entry.id   AF-A0A399ZHD7-F1
#
_cell.length_a   1.000
_cell.length_b   1.000
_cell.length_c   1.000
_cell.angle_alpha   90.00
_cell.angle_beta   90.00
_cell.angle_gamma   90.00
#
_symmetry.space_group_name_H-M   'P 1'
#
loop_
_entity.id
_entity.type
_entity.pdbx_description
1 polymer ?
#
loop_
_entity_poly.entity_id
_entity_poly.type
_entity_poly.pdbx_seq_one_letter_code
_entity_poly.pdbx_strand_id
1 'polypeptide(L)'
;MPAGVCCTAVGAENLMRKVLIFLVICSSILMPVSARAQAPTPPPTLLEICYPEGKFHPAECAKAVWEATGFGGVALLALGVLAIYLFVSPTGKAFQTWIGEIAGNWLRTLSKPTPIEEVQRREAEYLKELENSETLHNHEEDVARFDAYLSALYSDENPLKPSEDKIFVDLESDLSIEQRIGLSIKSETQQTKSFVELKTFPSLAEAVNYADERTGKPFSALALLGEPGAGKSTLLRQLARQAVRERVEDVSKPLPLFVSLSEHQGGSPLNFLRQHWKKKLGFDGFDNALAQEGIWLFLDGLNEMPSANYYGRVGEWKSFLSGLPDGNRALIACRVADYGRGLDLPRLTIHPMNEERIRQFLNKRAPDRAEILWNALEKDRDEESGRMYELAQIPFWLVMISSLSGKEGLPRNRAHLLDKSIERWLDYERNVRIGGLKVDDEQCEAFHKAMVHLAWKGLSRSQNYTFDINKARRLFVAKQTALQADTALELAKNCNLLLTIPPEKPIKTRFHHQLLQEYFAAHELARRFLANKGLSRLWKVPWRKWKFVKSEWGPLPSPPQTDWAEAVVLAAGLLSSENAERLALAVLAYNPPLAARCILESGAQIGDPATEKVRARLQADLENPRVRLPARLAAGKAWQNWATPVY
;
A
#
# COMPACT_ATOMS: atom_id res chain seq x y z
N MET A 1 24.51 41.91 10.20
CA MET A 1 25.97 41.69 10.34
C MET A 1 26.20 40.32 10.96
N PRO A 2 27.05 39.47 10.36
CA PRO A 2 27.31 38.10 10.82
C PRO A 2 28.64 37.96 11.58
N ALA A 3 28.73 36.97 12.47
CA ALA A 3 29.92 36.18 12.83
C ALA A 3 29.46 35.13 13.86
N GLY A 4 29.82 33.85 13.82
CA GLY A 4 30.83 33.16 13.06
C GLY A 4 31.26 31.96 13.92
N VAL A 5 30.78 30.78 13.54
CA VAL A 5 30.91 29.50 14.25
C VAL A 5 32.36 29.03 14.24
N CYS A 6 32.98 28.99 15.42
CA CYS A 6 34.26 28.32 15.65
C CYS A 6 33.97 26.86 16.04
N CYS A 7 33.89 25.96 15.05
CA CYS A 7 33.85 24.50 15.29
C CYS A 7 34.02 23.69 13.99
N THR A 8 35.16 23.81 13.29
CA THR A 8 35.43 22.97 12.10
C THR A 8 36.87 22.45 11.96
N ALA A 9 37.82 22.85 12.82
CA ALA A 9 39.22 22.42 12.65
C ALA A 9 39.46 20.92 12.94
N VAL A 10 38.79 20.34 13.94
CA VAL A 10 39.01 18.94 14.37
C VAL A 10 38.37 17.91 13.41
N GLY A 11 37.34 18.31 12.66
CA GLY A 11 36.65 17.43 11.70
C GLY A 11 37.41 17.24 10.38
N ALA A 12 38.15 18.27 9.93
CA ALA A 12 38.89 18.23 8.68
C ALA A 12 40.13 17.34 8.75
N GLU A 13 40.86 17.36 9.88
CA GLU A 13 42.01 16.46 10.10
C GLU A 13 41.58 14.98 10.14
N ASN A 14 40.45 14.69 10.79
CA ASN A 14 39.95 13.31 10.92
C ASN A 14 39.41 12.75 9.60
N LEU A 15 38.91 13.62 8.71
CA LEU A 15 38.47 13.25 7.37
C LEU A 15 39.66 13.06 6.42
N MET A 16 40.67 13.94 6.46
CA MET A 16 41.91 13.76 5.71
C MET A 16 42.64 12.47 6.10
N ARG A 17 42.67 12.13 7.40
CA ARG A 17 43.29 10.90 7.91
C ARG A 17 42.60 9.64 7.37
N LYS A 18 41.26 9.64 7.28
CA LYS A 18 40.48 8.51 6.74
C LYS A 18 40.65 8.34 5.22
N VAL A 19 40.74 9.44 4.48
CA VAL A 19 40.90 9.42 3.02
C VAL A 19 42.33 9.02 2.62
N LEU A 20 43.36 9.45 3.36
CA LEU A 20 44.74 8.99 3.10
C LEU A 20 44.93 7.50 3.40
N ILE A 21 44.34 6.99 4.50
CA ILE A 21 44.36 5.55 4.82
C ILE A 21 43.71 4.76 3.68
N PHE A 22 42.61 5.26 3.11
CA PHE A 22 41.92 4.62 1.99
C PHE A 22 42.79 4.57 0.72
N LEU A 23 43.51 5.66 0.41
CA LEU A 23 44.41 5.72 -0.75
C LEU A 23 45.64 4.80 -0.61
N VAL A 24 46.19 4.66 0.61
CA VAL A 24 47.32 3.76 0.90
C VAL A 24 46.90 2.29 0.86
N ILE A 25 45.68 1.97 1.31
CA ILE A 25 45.11 0.62 1.16
C ILE A 25 44.90 0.29 -0.32
N CYS A 26 44.41 1.24 -1.12
CA CYS A 26 44.22 1.05 -2.56
C CYS A 26 45.53 0.86 -3.33
N SER A 27 46.62 1.56 -2.96
CA SER A 27 47.93 1.36 -3.60
C SER A 27 48.59 0.03 -3.23
N SER A 28 48.31 -0.49 -2.03
CA SER A 28 48.80 -1.79 -1.55
C SER A 28 48.16 -2.99 -2.27
N ILE A 29 46.97 -2.79 -2.87
CA ILE A 29 46.21 -3.83 -3.59
C ILE A 29 46.70 -3.98 -5.05
N LEU A 30 47.47 -3.02 -5.57
CA LEU A 30 47.94 -2.99 -6.97
C LEU A 30 49.38 -3.48 -7.17
N MET A 31 50.06 -4.02 -6.14
CA MET A 31 51.40 -4.60 -6.31
C MET A 31 51.35 -6.08 -6.72
N PRO A 32 52.05 -6.50 -7.78
CA PRO A 32 52.21 -7.91 -8.11
C PRO A 32 53.14 -8.59 -7.10
N VAL A 33 52.67 -9.70 -6.53
CA VAL A 33 53.42 -10.59 -5.64
C VAL A 33 54.55 -11.25 -6.43
N SER A 34 55.75 -10.70 -6.35
CA SER A 34 56.97 -11.43 -6.73
C SER A 34 58.16 -10.91 -5.93
N ALA A 35 58.97 -11.85 -5.43
CA ALA A 35 60.16 -11.68 -4.59
C ALA A 35 59.90 -11.41 -3.09
N ARG A 36 59.41 -12.43 -2.38
CA ARG A 36 59.60 -12.57 -0.93
C ARG A 36 60.78 -13.51 -0.69
N ALA A 37 61.97 -12.96 -0.51
CA ALA A 37 63.12 -13.71 0.00
C ALA A 37 64.12 -12.80 0.74
N GLN A 38 64.30 -13.11 2.03
CA GLN A 38 65.50 -12.88 2.85
C GLN A 38 65.87 -11.43 3.26
N ALA A 39 65.32 -10.97 4.39
CA ALA A 39 66.00 -10.10 5.37
C ALA A 39 65.26 -10.17 6.73
N PRO A 40 65.95 -10.17 7.89
CA PRO A 40 65.31 -10.37 9.19
C PRO A 40 64.83 -9.04 9.80
N THR A 41 63.89 -8.36 9.13
CA THR A 41 62.94 -7.36 9.67
C THR A 41 62.14 -6.79 8.47
N PRO A 42 60.80 -6.60 8.56
CA PRO A 42 60.05 -5.95 7.48
C PRO A 42 60.50 -4.49 7.31
N PRO A 43 60.66 -3.98 6.08
CA PRO A 43 60.94 -2.57 5.85
C PRO A 43 59.76 -1.70 6.33
N PRO A 44 60.00 -0.46 6.80
CA PRO A 44 58.94 0.43 7.26
C PRO A 44 57.95 0.71 6.13
N THR A 45 56.67 0.75 6.48
CA THR A 45 55.59 1.04 5.52
C THR A 45 55.67 2.48 5.03
N LEU A 46 55.15 2.77 3.83
CA LEU A 46 55.06 4.14 3.28
C LEU A 46 54.37 5.11 4.25
N LEU A 47 53.46 4.61 5.08
CA LEU A 47 52.79 5.37 6.13
C LEU A 47 53.76 5.78 7.26
N GLU A 48 54.68 4.90 7.65
CA GLU A 48 55.68 5.19 8.70
C GLU A 48 56.78 6.15 8.21
N ILE A 49 57.10 6.10 6.90
CA ILE A 49 58.10 7.01 6.29
C ILE A 49 57.51 8.40 6.03
N CYS A 50 56.27 8.48 5.56
CA CYS A 50 55.62 9.76 5.28
C CYS A 50 55.09 10.47 6.55
N TYR A 51 54.86 9.72 7.63
CA TYR A 51 54.24 10.19 8.87
C TYR A 51 54.93 9.68 10.15
N PRO A 52 56.25 9.93 10.33
CA PRO A 52 56.90 9.64 11.60
C PRO A 52 56.28 10.50 12.71
N GLU A 53 55.93 9.88 13.84
CA GLU A 53 55.41 10.54 15.05
C GLU A 53 54.16 11.42 14.83
N GLY A 54 53.40 11.16 13.77
CA GLY A 54 52.13 11.85 13.49
C GLY A 54 52.25 13.20 12.78
N LYS A 55 53.43 13.57 12.28
CA LYS A 55 53.63 14.76 11.43
C LYS A 55 53.99 14.36 10.00
N PHE A 56 53.43 15.07 9.01
CA PHE A 56 53.71 14.79 7.60
C PHE A 56 55.05 15.37 7.16
N HIS A 57 55.95 14.55 6.65
CA HIS A 57 57.26 14.95 6.13
C HIS A 57 57.28 14.87 4.60
N PRO A 58 56.96 15.96 3.88
CA PRO A 58 56.73 15.92 2.43
C PRO A 58 57.98 15.57 1.61
N ALA A 59 59.18 15.97 2.07
CA ALA A 59 60.43 15.68 1.37
C ALA A 59 60.82 14.20 1.45
N GLU A 60 60.59 13.55 2.60
CA GLU A 60 60.89 12.13 2.81
C GLU A 60 59.88 11.23 2.10
N CYS A 61 58.60 11.65 2.10
CA CYS A 61 57.55 10.98 1.35
C CYS A 61 57.78 11.03 -0.17
N ALA A 62 58.18 12.19 -0.70
CA ALA A 62 58.50 12.34 -2.12
C ALA A 62 59.71 11.48 -2.52
N LYS A 63 60.73 11.39 -1.67
CA LYS A 63 61.92 10.56 -1.91
C LYS A 63 61.58 9.06 -1.91
N ALA A 64 60.76 8.60 -0.96
CA ALA A 64 60.33 7.20 -0.88
C ALA A 64 59.43 6.78 -2.06
N VAL A 65 58.53 7.67 -2.52
CA VAL A 65 57.70 7.42 -3.71
C VAL A 65 58.55 7.44 -4.99
N TRP A 66 59.53 8.33 -5.07
CA TRP A 66 60.48 8.39 -6.19
C TRP A 66 61.30 7.10 -6.32
N GLU A 67 61.84 6.59 -5.20
CA GLU A 67 62.61 5.35 -5.18
C GLU A 67 61.75 4.10 -5.49
N ALA A 68 60.44 4.12 -5.17
CA ALA A 68 59.54 2.99 -5.39
C ALA A 68 58.85 2.97 -6.77
N THR A 69 58.59 4.12 -7.39
CA THR A 69 57.73 4.22 -8.59
C THR A 69 58.27 5.12 -9.70
N GLY A 70 59.42 5.76 -9.49
CA GLY A 70 60.03 6.69 -10.45
C GLY A 70 59.19 7.95 -10.69
N PHE A 71 59.54 8.69 -11.74
CA PHE A 71 58.95 9.98 -12.10
C PHE A 71 57.42 9.94 -12.29
N GLY A 72 56.88 8.83 -12.80
CA GLY A 72 55.45 8.66 -13.07
C GLY A 72 54.57 8.65 -11.81
N GLY A 73 55.05 8.05 -10.72
CA GLY A 73 54.30 8.03 -9.45
C GLY A 73 54.29 9.38 -8.76
N VAL A 74 55.39 10.14 -8.84
CA VAL A 74 55.46 11.51 -8.28
C VAL A 74 54.57 12.48 -9.06
N ALA A 75 54.47 12.34 -10.39
CA ALA A 75 53.59 13.15 -11.22
C ALA A 75 52.09 12.91 -10.89
N LEU A 76 51.68 11.66 -10.68
CA LEU A 76 50.31 11.33 -10.29
C LEU A 76 49.95 11.86 -8.90
N LEU A 77 50.88 11.82 -7.96
CA LEU A 77 50.71 12.37 -6.62
C LEU A 77 50.58 13.90 -6.66
N ALA A 78 51.42 14.58 -7.46
CA ALA A 78 51.33 16.02 -7.68
C ALA A 78 50.01 16.44 -8.35
N LEU A 79 49.53 15.68 -9.34
CA LEU A 79 48.24 15.91 -9.99
C LEU A 79 47.06 15.70 -9.03
N GLY A 80 47.13 14.69 -8.17
CA GLY A 80 46.11 14.46 -7.14
C GLY A 80 46.05 15.61 -6.13
N VAL A 81 47.20 16.11 -5.67
CA VAL A 81 47.28 17.26 -4.76
C VAL A 81 46.78 18.54 -5.45
N LEU A 82 47.12 18.76 -6.72
CA LEU A 82 46.64 19.90 -7.51
C LEU A 82 45.12 19.87 -7.71
N ALA A 83 44.55 18.69 -8.01
CA ALA A 83 43.10 18.52 -8.15
C ALA A 83 42.36 18.80 -6.84
N ILE A 84 42.91 18.36 -5.70
CA ILE A 84 42.36 18.64 -4.37
C ILE A 84 42.46 20.13 -4.06
N TYR A 85 43.59 20.78 -4.36
CA TYR A 85 43.76 22.23 -4.17
C TYR A 85 42.75 23.03 -4.99
N LEU A 86 42.51 22.66 -6.25
CA LEU A 86 41.52 23.30 -7.13
C LEU A 86 40.07 23.15 -6.61
N PHE A 87 39.71 22.03 -5.99
CA PHE A 87 38.35 21.78 -5.49
C PHE A 87 38.06 22.32 -4.09
N VAL A 88 39.07 22.33 -3.21
CA VAL A 88 38.87 22.63 -1.79
C VAL A 88 39.27 24.06 -1.43
N SER A 89 40.20 24.69 -2.16
CA SER A 89 40.65 26.05 -1.85
C SER A 89 39.75 27.14 -2.47
N PRO A 90 39.56 28.29 -1.79
CA PRO A 90 38.86 29.46 -2.35
C PRO A 90 39.52 30.00 -3.63
N THR A 91 40.85 29.95 -3.72
CA THR A 91 41.65 30.36 -4.89
C THR A 91 41.45 29.43 -6.09
N GLY A 92 41.25 28.13 -5.86
CA GLY A 92 40.95 27.15 -6.91
C GLY A 92 39.60 27.40 -7.60
N LYS A 93 38.57 27.77 -6.83
CA LYS A 93 37.26 28.13 -7.38
C LYS A 93 37.31 29.40 -8.23
N ALA A 94 38.10 30.40 -7.83
CA ALA A 94 38.28 31.63 -8.62
C ALA A 94 38.94 31.35 -9.98
N PHE A 95 39.90 30.43 -10.03
CA PHE A 95 40.56 30.02 -11.28
C PHE A 95 39.60 29.27 -12.24
N GLN A 96 38.70 28.44 -11.70
CA GLN A 96 37.68 27.76 -12.50
C GLN A 96 36.68 28.74 -13.15
N THR A 97 36.26 29.77 -12.42
CA THR A 97 35.37 30.80 -12.95
C THR A 97 36.03 31.62 -14.06
N TRP A 98 37.31 31.97 -13.89
CA TRP A 98 38.09 32.72 -14.89
C TRP A 98 38.30 31.93 -16.20
N ILE A 99 38.54 30.62 -16.13
CA ILE A 99 38.59 29.75 -17.33
C ILE A 99 37.23 29.70 -18.04
N GLY A 100 36.13 29.65 -17.29
CA GLY A 100 34.78 29.69 -17.85
C GLY A 100 34.48 30.98 -18.62
N GLU A 101 34.95 32.13 -18.12
CA GLU A 101 34.79 33.43 -18.78
C GLU A 101 35.65 33.56 -20.05
N ILE A 102 36.88 33.03 -20.04
CA ILE A 102 37.74 33.01 -21.23
C ILE A 102 37.13 32.11 -22.32
N ALA A 103 36.66 30.91 -21.96
CA ALA A 103 35.98 30.02 -22.90
C ALA A 103 34.71 30.65 -23.48
N GLY A 104 33.94 31.36 -22.65
CA GLY A 104 32.73 32.09 -23.08
C GLY A 104 33.00 33.26 -24.03
N ASN A 105 34.10 34.00 -23.85
CA ASN A 105 34.48 35.10 -24.74
C ASN A 105 35.09 34.61 -26.08
N TRP A 106 35.79 33.47 -26.06
CA TRP A 106 36.30 32.82 -27.27
C TRP A 106 35.17 32.26 -28.15
N LEU A 107 34.09 31.74 -27.54
CA LEU A 107 32.89 31.29 -28.25
C LEU A 107 32.11 32.42 -28.94
N ARG A 108 32.12 33.64 -28.39
CA ARG A 108 31.41 34.80 -28.97
C ARG A 108 32.11 35.44 -30.16
N THR A 109 33.41 35.19 -30.33
CA THR A 109 34.23 35.80 -31.41
C THR A 109 34.24 34.98 -32.71
N LEU A 110 33.63 33.79 -32.72
CA LEU A 110 33.61 32.89 -33.89
C LEU A 110 32.34 32.97 -34.76
N SER A 111 31.35 33.79 -34.42
CA SER A 111 30.09 33.86 -35.16
C SER A 111 30.01 35.10 -36.05
N LYS A 112 30.32 34.97 -37.34
CA LYS A 112 29.80 35.88 -38.37
C LYS A 112 28.33 35.56 -38.61
N PRO A 113 27.43 36.55 -38.81
CA PRO A 113 26.03 36.28 -39.07
C PRO A 113 25.87 35.57 -40.41
N THR A 114 25.21 34.41 -40.36
CA THR A 114 24.83 33.61 -41.53
C THR A 114 23.81 34.40 -42.35
N PRO A 115 23.91 34.45 -43.69
CA PRO A 115 22.92 35.11 -44.54
C PRO A 115 21.51 34.56 -44.28
N ILE A 116 20.49 35.42 -44.29
CA ILE A 116 19.09 35.08 -43.94
C ILE A 116 18.56 33.90 -44.76
N GLU A 117 18.97 33.77 -46.02
CA GLU A 117 18.60 32.64 -46.90
C GLU A 117 19.18 31.30 -46.44
N GLU A 118 20.39 31.28 -45.88
CA GLU A 118 21.02 30.09 -45.32
C GLU A 118 20.42 29.75 -43.94
N VAL A 119 19.97 30.75 -43.18
CA VAL A 119 19.20 30.53 -41.94
C VAL A 119 17.85 29.88 -42.25
N GLN A 120 17.12 30.40 -43.24
CA GLN A 120 15.84 29.84 -43.67
C GLN A 120 15.98 28.44 -44.27
N ARG A 121 17.06 28.17 -45.03
CA ARG A 121 17.34 26.82 -45.54
C ARG A 121 17.63 25.85 -44.41
N ARG A 122 18.44 26.25 -43.42
CA ARG A 122 18.78 25.43 -42.25
C ARG A 122 17.60 25.25 -41.31
N GLU A 123 16.71 26.23 -41.20
CA GLU A 123 15.48 26.13 -40.43
C GLU A 123 14.50 25.15 -41.10
N ALA A 124 14.39 25.18 -42.43
CA ALA A 124 13.62 24.19 -43.19
C ALA A 124 14.24 22.78 -43.14
N GLU A 125 15.58 22.66 -43.21
CA GLU A 125 16.29 21.39 -43.01
C GLU A 125 16.14 20.86 -41.57
N TYR A 126 16.23 21.74 -40.56
CA TYR A 126 16.04 21.41 -39.14
C TYR A 126 14.60 21.02 -38.83
N LEU A 127 13.59 21.70 -39.38
CA LEU A 127 12.18 21.33 -39.22
C LEU A 127 11.89 19.99 -39.88
N LYS A 128 12.49 19.72 -41.04
CA LYS A 128 12.40 18.44 -41.74
C LYS A 128 13.19 17.33 -41.04
N GLU A 129 14.29 17.64 -40.36
CA GLU A 129 15.00 16.73 -39.47
C GLU A 129 14.24 16.50 -38.16
N LEU A 130 13.56 17.51 -37.61
CA LEU A 130 12.72 17.38 -36.41
C LEU A 130 11.55 16.43 -36.70
N GLU A 131 10.84 16.67 -37.80
CA GLU A 131 9.73 15.86 -38.32
C GLU A 131 10.16 14.40 -38.60
N ASN A 132 11.44 14.18 -38.90
CA ASN A 132 12.04 12.85 -39.08
C ASN A 132 12.91 12.38 -37.88
N SER A 133 12.93 13.10 -36.75
CA SER A 133 13.79 12.78 -35.59
C SER A 133 13.10 11.76 -34.67
N GLU A 134 13.89 10.85 -34.10
CA GLU A 134 13.44 9.89 -33.08
C GLU A 134 12.72 10.57 -31.89
N THR A 135 12.92 11.87 -31.65
CA THR A 135 12.25 12.65 -30.59
C THR A 135 10.78 12.94 -30.86
N LEU A 136 10.39 13.17 -32.12
CA LEU A 136 8.98 13.33 -32.51
C LEU A 136 8.31 11.96 -32.72
N HIS A 137 9.05 10.97 -33.24
CA HIS A 137 8.59 9.58 -33.25
C HIS A 137 8.42 9.00 -31.85
N ASN A 138 9.29 9.32 -30.88
CA ASN A 138 9.09 8.90 -29.49
C ASN A 138 7.89 9.60 -28.85
N HIS A 139 7.61 10.87 -29.14
CA HIS A 139 6.42 11.53 -28.59
C HIS A 139 5.13 11.03 -29.25
N GLU A 140 5.10 10.80 -30.57
CA GLU A 140 3.95 10.18 -31.23
C GLU A 140 3.79 8.71 -30.84
N GLU A 141 4.88 7.95 -30.68
CA GLU A 141 4.84 6.58 -30.14
C GLU A 141 4.45 6.56 -28.67
N ASP A 142 4.92 7.49 -27.84
CA ASP A 142 4.56 7.57 -26.43
C ASP A 142 3.11 8.04 -26.26
N VAL A 143 2.64 9.01 -27.07
CA VAL A 143 1.21 9.37 -27.19
C VAL A 143 0.41 8.17 -27.70
N ALA A 144 0.87 7.44 -28.71
CA ALA A 144 0.20 6.24 -29.20
C ALA A 144 0.23 5.10 -28.16
N ARG A 145 1.28 5.00 -27.33
CA ARG A 145 1.38 4.07 -26.19
C ARG A 145 0.51 4.52 -25.02
N PHE A 146 0.33 5.82 -24.82
CA PHE A 146 -0.62 6.39 -23.88
C PHE A 146 -2.05 6.13 -24.35
N ASP A 147 -2.37 6.40 -25.61
CA ASP A 147 -3.66 6.10 -26.22
C ASP A 147 -3.93 4.60 -26.23
N ALA A 148 -2.92 3.77 -26.48
CA ALA A 148 -3.00 2.32 -26.32
C ALA A 148 -3.16 1.91 -24.86
N TYR A 149 -2.50 2.57 -23.91
CA TYR A 149 -2.66 2.34 -22.48
C TYR A 149 -4.06 2.75 -22.01
N LEU A 150 -4.56 3.93 -22.39
CA LEU A 150 -5.90 4.42 -22.08
C LEU A 150 -6.94 3.50 -22.74
N SER A 151 -6.74 3.08 -23.99
CA SER A 151 -7.59 2.09 -24.68
C SER A 151 -7.54 0.72 -24.00
N ALA A 152 -6.36 0.25 -23.58
CA ALA A 152 -6.22 -0.95 -22.78
C ALA A 152 -6.90 -0.79 -21.42
N LEU A 153 -6.93 0.42 -20.84
CA LEU A 153 -7.73 0.75 -19.66
C LEU A 153 -9.25 0.67 -19.91
N TYR A 154 -9.72 0.55 -21.15
CA TYR A 154 -11.12 0.28 -21.47
C TYR A 154 -11.39 -1.19 -21.86
N SER A 155 -10.37 -2.05 -21.92
CA SER A 155 -10.49 -3.47 -22.28
C SER A 155 -10.86 -4.39 -21.09
N ASP A 156 -11.46 -5.55 -21.38
CA ASP A 156 -12.00 -6.48 -20.36
C ASP A 156 -10.94 -7.16 -19.47
N GLU A 157 -9.64 -6.97 -19.76
CA GLU A 157 -8.52 -7.48 -18.97
C GLU A 157 -7.93 -6.43 -17.99
N ASN A 158 -8.52 -5.25 -17.89
CA ASN A 158 -7.97 -4.11 -17.17
C ASN A 158 -8.27 -4.06 -15.65
N PRO A 159 -7.35 -3.65 -14.76
CA PRO A 159 -7.65 -3.31 -13.36
C PRO A 159 -8.82 -2.34 -13.11
N LEU A 160 -9.18 -1.47 -14.07
CA LEU A 160 -10.39 -0.66 -13.94
C LEU A 160 -11.65 -1.38 -14.40
N LYS A 161 -11.60 -2.41 -15.26
CA LYS A 161 -12.72 -3.33 -15.57
C LYS A 161 -12.56 -4.60 -14.75
N PRO A 162 -13.05 -4.61 -13.51
CA PRO A 162 -12.83 -5.76 -12.67
C PRO A 162 -13.59 -6.94 -13.27
N SER A 163 -13.07 -8.17 -13.20
CA SER A 163 -13.87 -9.37 -13.47
C SER A 163 -14.97 -9.62 -12.41
N GLU A 164 -15.42 -8.56 -11.72
CA GLU A 164 -16.32 -8.54 -10.56
C GLU A 164 -17.81 -8.54 -10.98
N ASP A 165 -18.06 -8.71 -12.28
CA ASP A 165 -19.28 -8.42 -13.07
C ASP A 165 -20.61 -9.03 -12.61
N LYS A 166 -20.69 -9.74 -11.48
CA LYS A 166 -21.99 -10.30 -11.04
C LYS A 166 -22.30 -10.17 -9.56
N ILE A 167 -21.30 -10.29 -8.68
CA ILE A 167 -21.56 -10.46 -7.25
C ILE A 167 -21.37 -9.19 -6.42
N PHE A 168 -20.35 -8.37 -6.64
CA PHE A 168 -20.02 -7.30 -5.70
C PHE A 168 -20.65 -5.97 -6.08
N VAL A 169 -20.18 -5.28 -7.13
CA VAL A 169 -20.89 -4.15 -7.74
C VAL A 169 -20.36 -4.05 -9.17
N ASP A 170 -21.22 -4.21 -10.18
CA ASP A 170 -20.82 -3.86 -11.54
C ASP A 170 -20.73 -2.34 -11.63
N LEU A 171 -19.51 -1.85 -11.86
CA LEU A 171 -19.16 -0.44 -11.94
C LEU A 171 -19.75 0.28 -13.16
N GLU A 172 -20.19 -0.46 -14.19
CA GLU A 172 -20.86 0.07 -15.38
C GLU A 172 -22.39 -0.01 -15.29
N SER A 173 -22.91 -0.81 -14.36
CA SER A 173 -24.35 -0.96 -14.16
C SER A 173 -24.96 0.13 -13.27
N ASP A 174 -26.27 0.33 -13.44
CA ASP A 174 -27.12 1.11 -12.52
C ASP A 174 -27.17 0.53 -11.09
N LEU A 175 -26.52 -0.60 -10.81
CA LEU A 175 -26.46 -1.19 -9.46
C LEU A 175 -25.52 -0.45 -8.52
N SER A 176 -24.64 0.43 -9.04
CA SER A 176 -23.76 1.23 -8.18
C SER A 176 -24.55 2.28 -7.38
N ILE A 177 -24.21 2.41 -6.10
CA ILE A 177 -24.81 3.42 -5.21
C ILE A 177 -23.69 4.30 -4.69
N GLU A 178 -23.84 5.59 -4.96
CA GLU A 178 -22.96 6.63 -4.46
C GLU A 178 -22.86 6.57 -2.93
N GLN A 179 -21.67 6.70 -2.39
CA GLN A 179 -21.47 6.71 -0.94
C GLN A 179 -21.39 8.16 -0.46
N ARG A 180 -21.93 8.45 0.72
CA ARG A 180 -21.71 9.77 1.35
C ARG A 180 -20.27 9.86 1.82
N ILE A 181 -19.59 10.95 1.49
CA ILE A 181 -18.17 11.16 1.79
C ILE A 181 -18.00 12.38 2.68
N GLY A 182 -17.45 12.20 3.88
CA GLY A 182 -17.10 13.28 4.80
C GLY A 182 -15.66 13.74 4.60
N LEU A 183 -15.46 15.02 4.28
CA LEU A 183 -14.14 15.64 4.22
C LEU A 183 -13.75 16.15 5.60
N SER A 184 -12.66 15.64 6.16
CA SER A 184 -12.06 16.13 7.40
C SER A 184 -10.69 16.75 7.17
N ILE A 185 -10.47 17.93 7.75
CA ILE A 185 -9.20 18.66 7.71
C ILE A 185 -8.64 18.83 9.12
N LYS A 186 -7.37 19.21 9.22
CA LYS A 186 -6.76 19.57 10.51
C LYS A 186 -7.35 20.86 11.03
N SER A 187 -7.77 20.85 12.30
CA SER A 187 -8.22 22.03 13.03
C SER A 187 -7.43 22.18 14.32
N GLU A 188 -7.04 23.41 14.63
CA GLU A 188 -6.33 23.76 15.86
C GLU A 188 -7.18 24.74 16.68
N THR A 189 -7.46 24.35 17.92
CA THR A 189 -8.02 25.22 18.95
C THR A 189 -7.02 25.36 20.09
N GLN A 190 -7.19 26.35 20.96
CA GLN A 190 -6.30 26.57 22.12
C GLN A 190 -6.15 25.33 23.04
N GLN A 191 -7.09 24.39 23.00
CA GLN A 191 -7.11 23.21 23.86
C GLN A 191 -6.89 21.88 23.11
N THR A 192 -7.17 21.81 21.80
CA THR A 192 -7.12 20.55 21.05
C THR A 192 -6.69 20.73 19.59
N LYS A 193 -5.87 19.79 19.11
CA LYS A 193 -5.50 19.60 17.70
C LYS A 193 -6.13 18.29 17.23
N SER A 194 -7.04 18.35 16.25
CA SER A 194 -7.78 17.18 15.77
C SER A 194 -8.09 17.28 14.28
N PHE A 195 -8.59 16.18 13.70
CA PHE A 195 -9.29 16.23 12.43
C PHE A 195 -10.77 16.46 12.70
N VAL A 196 -11.35 17.45 12.03
CA VAL A 196 -12.76 17.81 12.15
C VAL A 196 -13.40 17.68 10.78
N GLU A 197 -14.57 17.03 10.71
CA GLU A 197 -15.34 16.97 9.48
C GLU A 197 -15.85 18.37 9.13
N LEU A 198 -15.41 18.87 7.98
CA LEU A 198 -15.73 20.18 7.45
C LEU A 198 -17.05 20.13 6.66
N LYS A 199 -17.21 19.10 5.83
CA LYS A 199 -18.32 19.00 4.89
C LYS A 199 -18.55 17.55 4.47
N THR A 200 -19.82 17.16 4.31
CA THR A 200 -20.21 15.90 3.69
C THR A 200 -20.66 16.12 2.25
N PHE A 201 -20.32 15.19 1.36
CA PHE A 201 -20.65 15.18 -0.06
C PHE A 201 -21.51 13.96 -0.41
N PRO A 202 -22.35 14.05 -1.45
CA PRO A 202 -23.18 12.93 -1.90
C PRO A 202 -22.40 11.86 -2.68
N SER A 203 -21.20 12.19 -3.21
CA SER A 203 -20.35 11.33 -4.03
C SER A 203 -18.85 11.59 -3.77
N LEU A 204 -17.99 10.64 -4.16
CA LEU A 204 -16.53 10.82 -4.10
C LEU A 204 -16.03 11.83 -5.12
N ALA A 205 -16.61 11.86 -6.33
CA ALA A 205 -16.23 12.77 -7.40
C ALA A 205 -16.38 14.25 -7.00
N GLU A 206 -17.45 14.59 -6.28
CA GLU A 206 -17.62 15.94 -5.72
C GLU A 206 -16.61 16.22 -4.60
N ALA A 207 -16.39 15.26 -3.71
CA ALA A 207 -15.53 15.43 -2.55
C ALA A 207 -14.06 15.70 -2.94
N VAL A 208 -13.53 15.00 -3.95
CA VAL A 208 -12.13 15.19 -4.38
C VAL A 208 -11.91 16.55 -5.02
N ASN A 209 -12.93 17.12 -5.65
CA ASN A 209 -12.86 18.38 -6.38
C ASN A 209 -13.17 19.60 -5.49
N TYR A 210 -13.45 19.39 -4.20
CA TYR A 210 -13.60 20.48 -3.25
C TYR A 210 -12.32 21.31 -3.16
N ALA A 211 -12.46 22.61 -3.40
CA ALA A 211 -11.37 23.57 -3.33
C ALA A 211 -11.05 23.90 -1.87
N ASP A 212 -9.77 23.79 -1.49
CA ASP A 212 -9.29 24.28 -0.21
C ASP A 212 -9.45 25.80 -0.15
N GLU A 213 -10.21 26.29 0.84
CA GLU A 213 -10.50 27.71 1.02
C GLU A 213 -9.25 28.58 1.09
N ARG A 214 -8.12 28.01 1.53
CA ARG A 214 -6.84 28.73 1.64
C ARG A 214 -6.15 28.94 0.31
N THR A 215 -6.27 27.99 -0.62
CA THR A 215 -5.53 28.00 -1.88
C THR A 215 -6.43 28.28 -3.08
N GLY A 216 -7.75 28.15 -2.93
CA GLY A 216 -8.72 28.20 -4.01
C GLY A 216 -8.63 27.03 -4.99
N LYS A 217 -7.82 26.01 -4.70
CA LYS A 217 -7.56 24.85 -5.55
C LYS A 217 -7.94 23.54 -4.83
N PRO A 218 -8.28 22.47 -5.57
CA PRO A 218 -8.43 21.15 -4.97
C PRO A 218 -7.16 20.69 -4.25
N PHE A 219 -7.30 19.87 -3.21
CA PHE A 219 -6.16 19.29 -2.50
C PHE A 219 -5.31 18.40 -3.45
N SER A 220 -3.98 18.57 -3.40
CA SER A 220 -3.05 17.78 -4.20
C SER A 220 -2.96 16.32 -3.74
N ALA A 221 -3.18 16.03 -2.46
CA ALA A 221 -3.20 14.66 -1.95
C ALA A 221 -4.27 14.48 -0.87
N LEU A 222 -5.04 13.39 -0.98
CA LEU A 222 -6.16 13.04 -0.10
C LEU A 222 -6.07 11.57 0.33
N ALA A 223 -6.57 11.26 1.53
CA ALA A 223 -6.71 9.89 2.00
C ALA A 223 -8.19 9.47 2.02
N LEU A 224 -8.55 8.42 1.27
CA LEU A 224 -9.86 7.77 1.30
C LEU A 224 -9.90 6.71 2.40
N LEU A 225 -10.69 6.95 3.44
CA LEU A 225 -10.82 6.11 4.62
C LEU A 225 -12.19 5.45 4.70
N GLY A 226 -12.23 4.21 5.16
CA GLY A 226 -13.48 3.48 5.40
C GLY A 226 -13.23 2.11 6.00
N GLU A 227 -14.27 1.50 6.56
CA GLU A 227 -14.21 0.15 7.12
C GLU A 227 -13.87 -0.93 6.06
N PRO A 228 -13.38 -2.11 6.45
CA PRO A 228 -13.27 -3.25 5.53
C PRO A 228 -14.62 -3.51 4.84
N GLY A 229 -14.62 -3.63 3.51
CA GLY A 229 -15.87 -3.79 2.74
C GLY A 229 -16.67 -2.51 2.46
N ALA A 230 -16.20 -1.33 2.90
CA ALA A 230 -16.85 -0.03 2.64
C ALA A 230 -16.86 0.41 1.16
N GLY A 231 -16.27 -0.37 0.23
CA GLY A 231 -16.22 -0.01 -1.18
C GLY A 231 -15.09 0.94 -1.58
N LYS A 232 -14.04 1.11 -0.77
CA LYS A 232 -12.89 1.98 -1.07
C LYS A 232 -12.27 1.72 -2.45
N SER A 233 -11.90 0.46 -2.73
CA SER A 233 -11.32 0.07 -4.02
C SER A 233 -12.30 0.28 -5.17
N THR A 234 -13.58 0.02 -4.94
CA THR A 234 -14.68 0.23 -5.90
C THR A 234 -14.79 1.71 -6.27
N LEU A 235 -14.92 2.61 -5.27
CA LEU A 235 -14.98 4.05 -5.48
C LEU A 235 -13.69 4.61 -6.11
N LEU A 236 -12.53 4.11 -5.70
CA LEU A 236 -11.24 4.52 -6.26
C LEU A 236 -11.15 4.16 -7.75
N ARG A 237 -11.62 2.97 -8.15
CA ARG A 237 -11.70 2.57 -9.56
C ARG A 237 -12.73 3.36 -10.35
N GLN A 238 -13.91 3.64 -9.77
CA GLN A 238 -14.92 4.49 -10.42
C GLN A 238 -14.35 5.88 -10.75
N LEU A 239 -13.70 6.50 -9.76
CA LEU A 239 -13.07 7.80 -9.97
C LEU A 239 -11.91 7.73 -10.97
N ALA A 240 -11.09 6.67 -10.92
CA ALA A 240 -10.03 6.47 -11.90
C ALA A 240 -10.57 6.31 -13.33
N ARG A 241 -11.67 5.58 -13.53
CA ARG A 241 -12.33 5.48 -14.84
C ARG A 241 -12.85 6.82 -15.33
N GLN A 242 -13.47 7.59 -14.43
CA GLN A 242 -13.92 8.94 -14.75
C GLN A 242 -12.72 9.80 -15.21
N ALA A 243 -11.60 9.75 -14.49
CA ALA A 243 -10.38 10.46 -14.87
C ALA A 243 -9.81 10.00 -16.23
N VAL A 244 -9.91 8.70 -16.57
CA VAL A 244 -9.54 8.21 -17.91
C VAL A 244 -10.46 8.80 -18.98
N ARG A 245 -11.78 8.86 -18.75
CA ARG A 245 -12.73 9.47 -19.70
C ARG A 245 -12.42 10.95 -19.92
N GLU A 246 -12.26 11.68 -18.83
CA GLU A 246 -11.89 13.10 -18.86
C GLU A 246 -10.56 13.33 -19.59
N ARG A 247 -9.56 12.45 -19.40
CA ARG A 247 -8.25 12.57 -20.08
C ARG A 247 -8.27 12.23 -21.57
N VAL A 248 -9.14 11.31 -21.97
CA VAL A 248 -9.36 10.98 -23.39
C VAL A 248 -10.10 12.11 -24.10
N GLU A 249 -11.06 12.74 -23.42
CA GLU A 249 -11.80 13.90 -23.96
C GLU A 249 -10.97 15.18 -23.97
N ASP A 250 -10.11 15.39 -22.98
CA ASP A 250 -9.29 16.59 -22.81
C ASP A 250 -7.86 16.23 -22.38
N VAL A 251 -6.92 16.42 -23.31
CA VAL A 251 -5.49 16.10 -23.12
C VAL A 251 -4.82 16.94 -22.04
N SER A 252 -5.40 18.08 -21.68
CA SER A 252 -4.87 18.94 -20.62
C SER A 252 -5.16 18.42 -19.20
N LYS A 253 -6.03 17.41 -19.06
CA LYS A 253 -6.31 16.79 -17.77
C LYS A 253 -5.11 15.97 -17.28
N PRO A 254 -4.97 15.78 -15.95
CA PRO A 254 -3.90 14.93 -15.42
C PRO A 254 -4.05 13.48 -15.89
N LEU A 255 -2.93 12.82 -16.19
CA LEU A 255 -2.90 11.42 -16.60
C LEU A 255 -3.23 10.49 -15.40
N PRO A 256 -4.25 9.62 -15.51
CA PRO A 256 -4.60 8.70 -14.44
C PRO A 256 -3.64 7.50 -14.34
N LEU A 257 -3.09 7.27 -13.15
CA LEU A 257 -2.23 6.13 -12.85
C LEU A 257 -2.75 5.36 -11.63
N PHE A 258 -3.29 4.17 -11.87
CA PHE A 258 -3.78 3.27 -10.82
C PHE A 258 -2.69 2.31 -10.34
N VAL A 259 -2.50 2.23 -9.03
CA VAL A 259 -1.40 1.47 -8.40
C VAL A 259 -1.90 0.72 -7.17
N SER A 260 -1.66 -0.60 -7.11
CA SER A 260 -1.83 -1.34 -5.86
C SER A 260 -0.58 -1.22 -5.00
N LEU A 261 -0.72 -0.69 -3.78
CA LEU A 261 0.41 -0.53 -2.85
C LEU A 261 0.93 -1.86 -2.31
N SER A 262 0.15 -2.94 -2.43
CA SER A 262 0.62 -4.31 -2.15
C SER A 262 1.79 -4.73 -3.04
N GLU A 263 1.93 -4.13 -4.23
CA GLU A 263 3.04 -4.39 -5.16
C GLU A 263 4.33 -3.68 -4.76
N HIS A 264 4.28 -2.71 -3.85
CA HIS A 264 5.45 -1.98 -3.39
C HIS A 264 6.25 -2.81 -2.38
N GLN A 265 7.13 -3.67 -2.90
CA GLN A 265 7.93 -4.60 -2.08
C GLN A 265 9.20 -3.98 -1.49
N GLY A 266 9.75 -2.92 -2.08
CA GLY A 266 10.95 -2.24 -1.61
C GLY A 266 11.29 -0.99 -2.44
N GLY A 267 12.24 -0.19 -1.97
CA GLY A 267 12.65 1.06 -2.62
C GLY A 267 11.83 2.28 -2.21
N SER A 268 12.17 3.44 -2.77
CA SER A 268 11.42 4.68 -2.58
C SER A 268 10.13 4.70 -3.41
N PRO A 269 9.09 5.45 -3.00
CA PRO A 269 7.86 5.62 -3.79
C PRO A 269 8.12 6.05 -5.24
N LEU A 270 9.06 6.98 -5.45
CA LEU A 270 9.43 7.47 -6.78
C LEU A 270 9.98 6.35 -7.67
N ASN A 271 10.91 5.54 -7.16
CA ASN A 271 11.48 4.42 -7.93
C ASN A 271 10.45 3.33 -8.19
N PHE A 272 9.58 3.06 -7.23
CA PHE A 272 8.46 2.13 -7.40
C PHE A 272 7.51 2.61 -8.51
N LEU A 273 7.12 3.90 -8.50
CA LEU A 273 6.23 4.46 -9.52
C LEU A 273 6.88 4.48 -10.91
N ARG A 274 8.18 4.78 -11.02
CA ARG A 274 8.93 4.65 -12.29
C ARG A 274 8.91 3.22 -12.83
N GLN A 275 9.13 2.23 -11.97
CA GLN A 275 9.08 0.82 -12.37
C GLN A 275 7.67 0.40 -12.79
N HIS A 276 6.65 0.83 -12.03
CA HIS A 276 5.25 0.58 -12.35
C HIS A 276 4.86 1.20 -13.70
N TRP A 277 5.26 2.45 -13.92
CA TRP A 277 5.10 3.15 -15.19
C TRP A 277 5.73 2.38 -16.35
N LYS A 278 7.03 2.09 -16.26
CA LYS A 278 7.76 1.36 -17.32
C LYS A 278 7.12 0.01 -17.63
N LYS A 279 6.66 -0.70 -16.58
CA LYS A 279 5.96 -1.98 -16.72
C LYS A 279 4.61 -1.84 -17.45
N LYS A 280 3.87 -0.75 -17.25
CA LYS A 280 2.53 -0.55 -17.81
C LYS A 280 2.54 0.11 -19.19
N LEU A 281 3.45 1.04 -19.42
CA LEU A 281 3.53 1.87 -20.62
C LEU A 281 4.65 1.44 -21.57
N GLY A 282 5.63 0.66 -21.11
CA GLY A 282 6.70 0.11 -21.94
C GLY A 282 7.93 1.02 -22.09
N PHE A 283 7.92 2.24 -21.53
CA PHE A 283 9.02 3.20 -21.63
C PHE A 283 9.26 3.96 -20.33
N ASP A 284 10.40 4.67 -20.23
CA ASP A 284 10.74 5.51 -19.08
C ASP A 284 10.23 6.95 -19.32
N GLY A 285 9.08 7.31 -18.73
CA GLY A 285 8.48 8.65 -18.91
C GLY A 285 7.90 9.29 -17.65
N PHE A 286 7.88 8.57 -16.53
CA PHE A 286 7.20 9.00 -15.30
C PHE A 286 7.64 10.39 -14.80
N ASP A 287 8.95 10.68 -14.83
CA ASP A 287 9.47 11.95 -14.33
C ASP A 287 9.04 13.15 -15.18
N ASN A 288 9.00 12.97 -16.50
CA ASN A 288 8.51 14.00 -17.43
C ASN A 288 7.03 14.24 -17.23
N ALA A 289 6.23 13.18 -17.12
CA ALA A 289 4.80 13.28 -16.88
C ALA A 289 4.49 13.97 -15.53
N LEU A 290 5.25 13.65 -14.48
CA LEU A 290 5.12 14.28 -13.16
C LEU A 290 5.46 15.78 -13.21
N ALA A 291 6.41 16.18 -14.06
CA ALA A 291 6.89 17.56 -14.16
C ALA A 291 6.07 18.44 -15.13
N GLN A 292 5.55 17.87 -16.23
CA GLN A 292 5.00 18.65 -17.36
C GLN A 292 3.55 18.32 -17.69
N GLU A 293 3.11 17.08 -17.50
CA GLU A 293 1.77 16.64 -17.95
C GLU A 293 0.74 16.60 -16.81
N GLY A 294 1.20 16.45 -15.57
CA GLY A 294 0.35 16.23 -14.40
C GLY A 294 -0.16 14.79 -14.32
N ILE A 295 -0.06 14.20 -13.14
CA ILE A 295 -0.48 12.81 -12.87
C ILE A 295 -1.58 12.81 -11.82
N TRP A 296 -2.63 12.02 -12.05
CA TRP A 296 -3.62 11.66 -11.04
C TRP A 296 -3.35 10.24 -10.51
N LEU A 297 -2.69 10.16 -9.36
CA LEU A 297 -2.34 8.90 -8.70
C LEU A 297 -3.53 8.33 -7.93
N PHE A 298 -3.91 7.10 -8.24
CA PHE A 298 -4.91 6.32 -7.50
C PHE A 298 -4.21 5.15 -6.80
N LEU A 299 -3.96 5.29 -5.50
CA LEU A 299 -3.15 4.34 -4.74
C LEU A 299 -4.07 3.49 -3.83
N ASP A 300 -4.22 2.21 -4.15
CA ASP A 300 -5.09 1.29 -3.41
C ASP A 300 -4.33 0.50 -2.35
N GLY A 301 -4.93 0.38 -1.16
CA GLY A 301 -4.46 -0.53 -0.10
C GLY A 301 -3.18 -0.10 0.61
N LEU A 302 -3.12 1.11 1.21
CA LEU A 302 -1.96 1.53 2.03
C LEU A 302 -1.65 0.52 3.14
N ASN A 303 -2.69 -0.03 3.78
CA ASN A 303 -2.59 -1.07 4.81
C ASN A 303 -2.14 -2.45 4.28
N GLU A 304 -2.02 -2.62 2.96
CA GLU A 304 -1.61 -3.89 2.32
C GLU A 304 -0.13 -3.90 1.93
N MET A 305 0.61 -2.82 2.19
CA MET A 305 2.07 -2.81 2.01
C MET A 305 2.74 -3.83 2.94
N PRO A 306 3.89 -4.40 2.56
CA PRO A 306 4.60 -5.37 3.39
C PRO A 306 4.86 -4.86 4.80
N SER A 307 4.63 -5.73 5.80
CA SER A 307 4.81 -5.40 7.22
C SER A 307 6.26 -5.08 7.58
N ALA A 308 7.22 -5.63 6.83
CA ALA A 308 8.63 -5.31 6.96
C ALA A 308 8.90 -3.82 6.62
N ASN A 309 9.41 -3.07 7.60
CA ASN A 309 9.64 -1.63 7.52
C ASN A 309 8.39 -0.81 7.12
N TYR A 310 7.18 -1.27 7.45
CA TYR A 310 5.92 -0.62 7.07
C TYR A 310 5.89 0.88 7.40
N TYR A 311 6.20 1.26 8.65
CA TYR A 311 6.15 2.67 9.06
C TYR A 311 7.24 3.52 8.40
N GLY A 312 8.41 2.96 8.09
CA GLY A 312 9.44 3.66 7.32
C GLY A 312 8.95 3.99 5.92
N ARG A 313 8.34 3.00 5.25
CA ARG A 313 7.74 3.16 3.92
C ARG A 313 6.57 4.14 3.89
N VAL A 314 5.70 4.12 4.91
CA VAL A 314 4.64 5.14 5.08
C VAL A 314 5.26 6.54 5.21
N GLY A 315 6.38 6.68 5.91
CA GLY A 315 7.12 7.94 6.01
C GLY A 315 7.64 8.43 4.65
N GLU A 316 8.20 7.54 3.84
CA GLU A 316 8.66 7.88 2.48
C GLU A 316 7.51 8.30 1.57
N TRP A 317 6.37 7.59 1.61
CA TRP A 317 5.15 7.99 0.88
C TRP A 317 4.65 9.35 1.34
N LYS A 318 4.64 9.61 2.66
CA LYS A 318 4.28 10.92 3.20
C LYS A 318 5.17 12.03 2.61
N SER A 319 6.49 11.83 2.61
CA SER A 319 7.44 12.80 2.04
C SER A 319 7.22 13.02 0.54
N PHE A 320 7.00 11.95 -0.23
CA PHE A 320 6.72 12.04 -1.66
C PHE A 320 5.42 12.82 -1.95
N LEU A 321 4.32 12.48 -1.27
CA LEU A 321 3.02 13.10 -1.49
C LEU A 321 2.97 14.57 -1.05
N SER A 322 3.71 14.92 0.01
CA SER A 322 3.82 16.32 0.46
C SER A 322 4.61 17.20 -0.52
N GLY A 323 5.41 16.60 -1.39
CA GLY A 323 6.24 17.29 -2.38
C GLY A 323 5.75 17.13 -3.82
N LEU A 324 4.49 16.74 -4.03
CA LEU A 324 3.92 16.64 -5.38
C LEU A 324 3.92 18.02 -6.06
N PRO A 325 4.43 18.15 -7.29
CA PRO A 325 4.36 19.40 -8.04
C PRO A 325 2.92 19.80 -8.35
N ASP A 326 2.69 21.10 -8.52
CA ASP A 326 1.40 21.64 -8.97
C ASP A 326 0.91 20.93 -10.25
N GLY A 327 -0.41 20.71 -10.34
CA GLY A 327 -1.03 19.95 -11.44
C GLY A 327 -1.13 18.44 -11.18
N ASN A 328 -0.35 17.89 -10.24
CA ASN A 328 -0.46 16.51 -9.82
C ASN A 328 -1.48 16.33 -8.68
N ARG A 329 -2.15 15.18 -8.69
CA ARG A 329 -3.14 14.80 -7.67
C ARG A 329 -2.89 13.38 -7.18
N ALA A 330 -3.25 13.09 -5.94
CA ALA A 330 -3.19 11.74 -5.39
C ALA A 330 -4.39 11.44 -4.49
N LEU A 331 -4.99 10.27 -4.66
CA LEU A 331 -5.98 9.71 -3.74
C LEU A 331 -5.49 8.35 -3.25
N ILE A 332 -5.39 8.18 -1.94
CA ILE A 332 -4.84 6.98 -1.32
C ILE A 332 -5.88 6.31 -0.44
N ALA A 333 -6.22 5.06 -0.74
CA ALA A 333 -7.17 4.29 0.05
C ALA A 333 -6.49 3.57 1.23
N CYS A 334 -7.11 3.66 2.41
CA CYS A 334 -6.67 2.95 3.61
C CYS A 334 -7.86 2.61 4.52
N ARG A 335 -7.73 1.57 5.35
CA ARG A 335 -8.68 1.32 6.46
C ARG A 335 -8.56 2.40 7.52
N VAL A 336 -9.69 2.79 8.13
CA VAL A 336 -9.71 3.78 9.23
C VAL A 336 -8.81 3.34 10.38
N ALA A 337 -8.93 2.09 10.81
CA ALA A 337 -8.16 1.52 11.92
C ALA A 337 -6.64 1.47 11.68
N ASP A 338 -6.23 1.29 10.42
CA ASP A 338 -4.82 1.13 10.04
C ASP A 338 -4.14 2.44 9.66
N TYR A 339 -4.92 3.48 9.34
CA TYR A 339 -4.37 4.76 8.89
C TYR A 339 -3.58 5.42 10.02
N GLY A 340 -4.14 5.57 11.22
CA GLY A 340 -3.44 6.19 12.36
C GLY A 340 -2.91 7.60 12.02
N ARG A 341 -1.58 7.77 11.94
CA ARG A 341 -0.92 8.98 11.39
C ARG A 341 -0.83 9.00 9.87
N GLY A 342 -0.85 7.82 9.27
CA GLY A 342 -0.72 7.54 7.85
C GLY A 342 0.19 8.52 7.14
N LEU A 343 -0.41 9.18 6.16
CA LEU A 343 0.24 10.14 5.28
C LEU A 343 0.02 11.59 5.74
N ASP A 344 -0.72 11.79 6.84
CA ASP A 344 -1.04 13.12 7.40
C ASP A 344 -1.80 14.07 6.45
N LEU A 345 -2.53 13.46 5.51
CA LEU A 345 -3.36 14.13 4.50
C LEU A 345 -4.76 14.49 5.03
N PRO A 346 -5.46 15.44 4.40
CA PRO A 346 -6.90 15.58 4.56
C PRO A 346 -7.61 14.26 4.23
N ARG A 347 -8.72 14.00 4.93
CA ARG A 347 -9.37 12.69 4.96
C ARG A 347 -10.72 12.77 4.29
N LEU A 348 -10.99 11.87 3.35
CA LEU A 348 -12.29 11.57 2.82
C LEU A 348 -12.78 10.29 3.48
N THR A 349 -13.74 10.37 4.38
CA THR A 349 -14.28 9.21 5.11
C THR A 349 -15.57 8.75 4.44
N ILE A 350 -15.65 7.47 4.09
CA ILE A 350 -16.89 6.84 3.61
C ILE A 350 -17.81 6.67 4.82
N HIS A 351 -18.98 7.31 4.79
CA HIS A 351 -19.99 7.13 5.82
C HIS A 351 -20.73 5.80 5.64
N PRO A 352 -21.20 5.19 6.74
CA PRO A 352 -22.14 4.07 6.66
C PRO A 352 -23.35 4.41 5.79
N MET A 353 -23.87 3.42 5.06
CA MET A 353 -25.09 3.59 4.27
C MET A 353 -26.30 3.79 5.18
N ASN A 354 -27.07 4.83 4.88
CA ASN A 354 -28.36 5.05 5.51
C ASN A 354 -29.45 4.14 4.91
N GLU A 355 -30.60 4.11 5.58
CA GLU A 355 -31.78 3.35 5.18
C GLU A 355 -32.17 3.59 3.72
N GLU A 356 -32.18 4.84 3.25
CA GLU A 356 -32.56 5.16 1.88
C GLU A 356 -31.64 4.47 0.86
N ARG A 357 -30.32 4.48 1.09
CA ARG A 357 -29.34 3.83 0.22
C ARG A 357 -29.41 2.31 0.31
N ILE A 358 -29.66 1.75 1.50
CA ILE A 358 -29.87 0.31 1.67
C ILE A 358 -31.08 -0.15 0.87
N ARG A 359 -32.23 0.52 0.99
CA ARG A 359 -33.44 0.22 0.23
C ARG A 359 -33.21 0.34 -1.28
N GLN A 360 -32.55 1.41 -1.73
CA GLN A 360 -32.18 1.57 -3.14
C GLN A 360 -31.31 0.41 -3.64
N PHE A 361 -30.36 -0.07 -2.82
CA PHE A 361 -29.50 -1.19 -3.18
C PHE A 361 -30.30 -2.47 -3.37
N LEU A 362 -31.17 -2.78 -2.40
CA LEU A 362 -31.98 -3.98 -2.43
C LEU A 362 -32.95 -3.98 -3.62
N ASN A 363 -33.59 -2.84 -3.90
CA ASN A 363 -34.50 -2.70 -5.05
C ASN A 363 -33.77 -2.89 -6.39
N LYS A 364 -32.56 -2.36 -6.52
CA LYS A 364 -31.74 -2.52 -7.73
C LYS A 364 -31.24 -3.95 -7.89
N ARG A 365 -30.74 -4.57 -6.82
CA ARG A 365 -29.98 -5.82 -6.88
C ARG A 365 -30.82 -7.08 -6.71
N ALA A 366 -31.93 -7.00 -5.98
CA ALA A 366 -32.80 -8.12 -5.69
C ALA A 366 -34.28 -7.66 -5.66
N PRO A 367 -34.81 -7.09 -6.78
CA PRO A 367 -36.14 -6.48 -6.81
C PRO A 367 -37.24 -7.40 -6.27
N ASP A 368 -37.24 -8.68 -6.65
CA ASP A 368 -38.25 -9.67 -6.21
C ASP A 368 -38.21 -10.00 -4.72
N ARG A 369 -37.15 -9.60 -4.01
CA ARG A 369 -36.91 -9.90 -2.58
C ARG A 369 -36.64 -8.65 -1.75
N ALA A 370 -36.61 -7.47 -2.36
CA ALA A 370 -36.15 -6.24 -1.72
C ALA A 370 -36.97 -5.90 -0.48
N GLU A 371 -38.30 -6.00 -0.59
CA GLU A 371 -39.23 -5.73 0.52
C GLU A 371 -39.06 -6.73 1.67
N ILE A 372 -38.97 -8.04 1.37
CA ILE A 372 -38.80 -9.07 2.40
C ILE A 372 -37.46 -8.89 3.15
N LEU A 373 -36.38 -8.60 2.41
CA LEU A 373 -35.07 -8.35 3.01
C LEU A 373 -35.05 -7.06 3.83
N TRP A 374 -35.70 -6.00 3.33
CA TRP A 374 -35.83 -4.75 4.07
C TRP A 374 -36.59 -4.94 5.38
N ASN A 375 -37.76 -5.60 5.35
CA ASN A 375 -38.56 -5.85 6.55
C ASN A 375 -37.79 -6.67 7.59
N ALA A 376 -36.95 -7.61 7.15
CA ALA A 376 -36.09 -8.37 8.05
C ALA A 376 -35.00 -7.50 8.69
N LEU A 377 -34.38 -6.58 7.93
CA LEU A 377 -33.38 -5.63 8.43
C LEU A 377 -33.98 -4.58 9.37
N GLU A 378 -35.17 -4.09 9.04
CA GLU A 378 -35.92 -3.15 9.87
C GLU A 378 -36.27 -3.78 11.22
N LYS A 379 -36.74 -5.03 11.22
CA LYS A 379 -36.98 -5.78 12.46
C LYS A 379 -35.69 -5.98 13.28
N ASP A 380 -34.59 -6.36 12.64
CA ASP A 380 -33.29 -6.55 13.32
C ASP A 380 -32.76 -5.25 13.95
N ARG A 381 -32.94 -4.11 13.26
CA ARG A 381 -32.60 -2.78 13.79
C ARG A 381 -33.37 -2.44 15.06
N ASP A 382 -34.66 -2.76 15.08
CA ASP A 382 -35.55 -2.43 16.19
C ASP A 382 -35.38 -3.40 17.39
N GLU A 383 -34.68 -4.53 17.19
CA GLU A 383 -34.24 -5.42 18.26
C GLU A 383 -32.97 -4.88 18.95
N GLU A 384 -32.82 -5.13 20.25
CA GLU A 384 -31.70 -4.62 21.08
C GLU A 384 -30.29 -5.04 20.57
N SER A 385 -30.23 -6.04 19.68
CA SER A 385 -28.97 -6.51 19.11
C SER A 385 -28.55 -5.80 17.82
N GLY A 386 -29.45 -5.33 16.95
CA GLY A 386 -29.16 -4.49 15.76
C GLY A 386 -28.12 -4.99 14.74
N ARG A 387 -27.60 -6.22 14.88
CA ARG A 387 -26.27 -6.57 14.35
C ARG A 387 -26.24 -6.69 12.83
N MET A 388 -27.30 -7.20 12.22
CA MET A 388 -27.36 -7.39 10.77
C MET A 388 -27.70 -6.10 10.06
N TYR A 389 -28.51 -5.24 10.66
CA TYR A 389 -28.73 -3.87 10.19
C TYR A 389 -27.43 -3.07 10.16
N GLU A 390 -26.64 -3.08 11.25
CA GLU A 390 -25.32 -2.44 11.29
C GLU A 390 -24.41 -2.92 10.15
N LEU A 391 -24.41 -4.21 9.87
CA LEU A 391 -23.65 -4.77 8.75
C LEU A 391 -24.19 -4.31 7.40
N ALA A 392 -25.51 -4.22 7.22
CA ALA A 392 -26.13 -3.73 5.99
C ALA A 392 -25.71 -2.30 5.63
N GLN A 393 -25.23 -1.51 6.59
CA GLN A 393 -24.66 -0.18 6.31
C GLN A 393 -23.31 -0.25 5.58
N ILE A 394 -22.68 -1.43 5.48
CA ILE A 394 -21.42 -1.67 4.78
C ILE A 394 -21.70 -2.43 3.47
N PRO A 395 -21.29 -1.90 2.29
CA PRO A 395 -21.62 -2.48 0.98
C PRO A 395 -21.34 -3.97 0.81
N PHE A 396 -20.16 -4.43 1.27
CA PHE A 396 -19.81 -5.85 1.18
C PHE A 396 -20.83 -6.76 1.87
N TRP A 397 -21.29 -6.39 3.06
CA TRP A 397 -22.26 -7.21 3.80
C TRP A 397 -23.66 -7.07 3.22
N LEU A 398 -24.02 -5.88 2.72
CA LEU A 398 -25.29 -5.70 2.02
C LEU A 398 -25.38 -6.55 0.74
N VAL A 399 -24.26 -6.75 0.04
CA VAL A 399 -24.15 -7.74 -1.05
C VAL A 399 -24.49 -9.14 -0.55
N MET A 400 -23.91 -9.58 0.57
CA MET A 400 -24.22 -10.89 1.15
C MET A 400 -25.71 -10.99 1.53
N ILE A 401 -26.26 -9.97 2.17
CA ILE A 401 -27.68 -9.94 2.57
C ILE A 401 -28.60 -9.98 1.35
N SER A 402 -28.26 -9.26 0.27
CA SER A 402 -29.01 -9.27 -0.99
C SER A 402 -29.04 -10.65 -1.67
N SER A 403 -28.09 -11.53 -1.34
CA SER A 403 -28.11 -12.91 -1.82
C SER A 403 -29.17 -13.75 -1.11
N LEU A 404 -29.59 -13.41 0.12
CA LEU A 404 -30.49 -14.25 0.92
C LEU A 404 -31.91 -14.31 0.37
N SER A 405 -32.62 -15.42 0.61
CA SER A 405 -34.04 -15.53 0.22
C SER A 405 -34.94 -14.58 1.01
N GLY A 406 -34.53 -14.17 2.22
CA GLY A 406 -35.32 -13.39 3.17
C GLY A 406 -36.38 -14.20 3.93
N LYS A 407 -36.82 -15.36 3.39
CA LYS A 407 -37.90 -16.19 3.96
C LYS A 407 -37.55 -16.83 5.30
N GLU A 408 -36.29 -17.16 5.50
CA GLU A 408 -35.79 -17.81 6.73
C GLU A 408 -35.32 -16.80 7.79
N GLY A 409 -35.54 -15.49 7.56
CA GLY A 409 -34.97 -14.43 8.37
C GLY A 409 -33.49 -14.19 8.13
N LEU A 410 -32.91 -13.29 8.92
CA LEU A 410 -31.48 -12.95 8.84
C LEU A 410 -30.62 -13.98 9.61
N PRO A 411 -29.39 -14.26 9.15
CA PRO A 411 -28.47 -15.14 9.85
C PRO A 411 -28.06 -14.59 11.21
N ARG A 412 -27.70 -15.47 12.14
CA ARG A 412 -27.31 -15.10 13.51
C ARG A 412 -25.99 -14.33 13.63
N ASN A 413 -25.08 -14.48 12.65
CA ASN A 413 -23.75 -13.87 12.68
C ASN A 413 -23.13 -13.79 11.28
N ARG A 414 -22.00 -13.09 11.19
CA ARG A 414 -21.24 -12.85 9.95
C ARG A 414 -20.77 -14.13 9.24
N ALA A 415 -20.39 -15.15 10.00
CA ALA A 415 -19.93 -16.41 9.43
C ALA A 415 -21.07 -17.17 8.74
N HIS A 416 -22.24 -17.25 9.38
CA HIS A 416 -23.44 -17.89 8.80
C HIS A 416 -24.01 -17.10 7.62
N LEU A 417 -23.87 -15.77 7.63
CA LEU A 417 -24.20 -14.94 6.47
C LEU A 417 -23.33 -15.33 5.27
N LEU A 418 -22.02 -15.49 5.47
CA LEU A 418 -21.10 -15.93 4.42
C LEU A 418 -21.38 -17.36 3.97
N ASP A 419 -21.61 -18.30 4.89
CA ASP A 419 -21.99 -19.69 4.57
C ASP A 419 -23.19 -19.70 3.62
N LYS A 420 -24.32 -19.10 4.03
CA LYS A 420 -25.56 -19.07 3.24
C LYS A 420 -25.39 -18.36 1.89
N SER A 421 -24.62 -17.27 1.85
CA SER A 421 -24.35 -16.54 0.60
C SER A 421 -23.56 -17.38 -0.39
N ILE A 422 -22.48 -18.03 0.07
CA ILE A 422 -21.59 -18.85 -0.77
C ILE A 422 -22.32 -20.11 -1.25
N GLU A 423 -23.06 -20.79 -0.37
CA GLU A 423 -23.90 -21.93 -0.73
C GLU A 423 -24.87 -21.56 -1.86
N ARG A 424 -25.56 -20.42 -1.74
CA ARG A 424 -26.48 -19.97 -2.78
C ARG A 424 -25.77 -19.64 -4.09
N TRP A 425 -24.58 -19.06 -4.06
CA TRP A 425 -23.82 -18.79 -5.28
C TRP A 425 -23.36 -20.06 -5.98
N LEU A 426 -22.98 -21.09 -5.21
CA LEU A 426 -22.66 -22.42 -5.73
C LEU A 426 -23.90 -23.11 -6.30
N ASP A 427 -25.04 -23.05 -5.59
CA ASP A 427 -26.31 -23.58 -6.06
C ASP A 427 -26.78 -22.93 -7.36
N TYR A 428 -26.65 -21.62 -7.46
CA TYR A 428 -26.95 -20.89 -8.68
C TYR A 428 -26.05 -21.33 -9.84
N GLU A 429 -24.74 -21.45 -9.60
CA GLU A 429 -23.77 -21.86 -10.62
C GLU A 429 -24.05 -23.28 -11.11
N ARG A 430 -24.35 -24.23 -10.21
CA ARG A 430 -24.52 -25.64 -10.57
C ARG A 430 -25.90 -25.97 -11.16
N ASN A 431 -26.96 -25.28 -10.72
CA ASN A 431 -28.35 -25.65 -11.04
C ASN A 431 -29.07 -24.66 -11.96
N VAL A 432 -28.67 -23.38 -11.97
CA VAL A 432 -29.45 -22.31 -12.61
C VAL A 432 -28.73 -21.69 -13.81
N ARG A 433 -27.41 -21.49 -13.70
CA ARG A 433 -26.65 -20.81 -14.75
C ARG A 433 -26.58 -21.66 -16.02
N ILE A 434 -27.00 -21.07 -17.14
CA ILE A 434 -26.83 -21.68 -18.47
C ILE A 434 -25.32 -21.80 -18.77
N GLY A 435 -24.86 -23.02 -19.03
CA GLY A 435 -23.43 -23.32 -19.21
C GLY A 435 -22.61 -23.33 -17.91
N GLY A 436 -23.27 -23.32 -16.74
CA GLY A 436 -22.59 -23.47 -15.44
C GLY A 436 -21.96 -24.84 -15.26
N LEU A 437 -20.97 -24.92 -14.38
CA LEU A 437 -20.28 -26.17 -14.06
C LEU A 437 -21.20 -27.08 -13.25
N LYS A 438 -21.54 -28.24 -13.81
CA LYS A 438 -22.31 -29.28 -13.11
C LYS A 438 -21.40 -30.02 -12.13
N VAL A 439 -21.51 -29.67 -10.85
CA VAL A 439 -20.80 -30.31 -9.74
C VAL A 439 -21.79 -30.95 -8.77
N ASP A 440 -21.50 -32.18 -8.36
CA ASP A 440 -22.29 -32.89 -7.36
C ASP A 440 -21.93 -32.48 -5.91
N ASP A 441 -22.62 -33.05 -4.92
CA ASP A 441 -22.41 -32.69 -3.51
C ASP A 441 -21.02 -33.10 -2.99
N GLU A 442 -20.44 -34.21 -3.48
CA GLU A 442 -19.08 -34.63 -3.12
C GLU A 442 -18.05 -33.62 -3.66
N GLN A 443 -18.25 -33.16 -4.89
CA GLN A 443 -17.42 -32.15 -5.54
C GLN A 443 -17.58 -30.78 -4.88
N CYS A 444 -18.77 -30.40 -4.41
CA CYS A 444 -18.99 -29.19 -3.62
C CYS A 444 -18.19 -29.22 -2.30
N GLU A 445 -18.24 -30.34 -1.59
CA GLU A 445 -17.48 -30.51 -0.35
C GLU A 445 -15.96 -30.48 -0.61
N ALA A 446 -15.53 -31.10 -1.71
CA ALA A 446 -14.14 -31.05 -2.15
C ALA A 446 -13.69 -29.63 -2.53
N PHE A 447 -14.54 -28.88 -3.22
CA PHE A 447 -14.35 -27.47 -3.54
C PHE A 447 -14.16 -26.64 -2.27
N HIS A 448 -15.08 -26.79 -1.30
CA HIS A 448 -15.01 -26.08 -0.03
C HIS A 448 -13.68 -26.38 0.70
N LYS A 449 -13.29 -27.65 0.84
CA LYS A 449 -11.99 -28.05 1.43
C LYS A 449 -10.80 -27.41 0.72
N ALA A 450 -10.84 -27.32 -0.60
CA ALA A 450 -9.77 -26.72 -1.38
C ALA A 450 -9.67 -25.20 -1.15
N MET A 451 -10.81 -24.50 -1.10
CA MET A 451 -10.89 -23.08 -0.77
C MET A 451 -10.37 -22.77 0.64
N VAL A 452 -10.77 -23.58 1.63
CA VAL A 452 -10.25 -23.53 3.01
C VAL A 452 -8.73 -23.70 3.04
N HIS A 453 -8.19 -24.67 2.27
CA HIS A 453 -6.76 -24.89 2.21
C HIS A 453 -6.00 -23.70 1.60
N LEU A 454 -6.50 -23.17 0.48
CA LEU A 454 -5.91 -22.01 -0.20
C LEU A 454 -5.93 -20.77 0.71
N ALA A 455 -7.07 -20.48 1.32
CA ALA A 455 -7.27 -19.34 2.22
C ALA A 455 -6.29 -19.36 3.40
N TRP A 456 -6.19 -20.50 4.09
CA TRP A 456 -5.25 -20.68 5.19
C TRP A 456 -3.80 -20.43 4.76
N LYS A 457 -3.40 -20.97 3.60
CA LYS A 457 -2.04 -20.77 3.06
C LYS A 457 -1.76 -19.32 2.69
N GLY A 458 -2.76 -18.61 2.17
CA GLY A 458 -2.64 -17.20 1.80
C GLY A 458 -2.55 -16.31 3.03
N LEU A 459 -3.44 -16.50 4.00
CA LEU A 459 -3.51 -15.64 5.19
C LEU A 459 -2.30 -15.84 6.10
N SER A 460 -1.69 -17.02 6.06
CA SER A 460 -0.40 -17.30 6.70
C SER A 460 0.78 -16.51 6.10
N ARG A 461 0.63 -15.86 4.94
CA ARG A 461 1.66 -15.05 4.29
C ARG A 461 1.40 -13.56 4.48
N SER A 462 0.21 -13.10 4.10
CA SER A 462 -0.24 -11.72 4.25
C SER A 462 -1.74 -11.63 4.06
N GLN A 463 -2.31 -10.49 4.47
CA GLN A 463 -3.64 -10.08 4.02
C GLN A 463 -3.66 -9.97 2.48
N ASN A 464 -4.76 -10.36 1.83
CA ASN A 464 -4.94 -10.33 0.38
C ASN A 464 -3.81 -10.98 -0.45
N TYR A 465 -3.19 -12.03 0.09
CA TYR A 465 -2.07 -12.70 -0.58
C TYR A 465 -2.43 -13.19 -1.98
N THR A 466 -1.56 -12.84 -2.93
CA THR A 466 -1.70 -13.22 -4.33
C THR A 466 -0.84 -14.45 -4.65
N PHE A 467 -1.46 -15.46 -5.25
CA PHE A 467 -0.83 -16.69 -5.67
C PHE A 467 -0.48 -16.66 -7.15
N ASP A 468 0.66 -17.25 -7.49
CA ASP A 468 0.85 -17.82 -8.84
C ASP A 468 -0.22 -18.88 -9.12
N ILE A 469 -0.82 -18.87 -10.31
CA ILE A 469 -1.95 -19.76 -10.66
C ILE A 469 -1.57 -21.24 -10.57
N ASN A 470 -0.34 -21.60 -10.93
CA ASN A 470 0.14 -23.00 -10.87
C ASN A 470 0.36 -23.44 -9.41
N LYS A 471 0.77 -22.53 -8.54
CA LYS A 471 0.80 -22.75 -7.09
C LYS A 471 -0.62 -22.90 -6.54
N ALA A 472 -1.58 -22.10 -6.98
CA ALA A 472 -2.99 -22.27 -6.59
C ALA A 472 -3.50 -23.65 -7.02
N ARG A 473 -3.33 -24.05 -8.29
CA ARG A 473 -3.69 -25.39 -8.81
C ARG A 473 -3.16 -26.52 -7.94
N ARG A 474 -1.88 -26.48 -7.60
CA ARG A 474 -1.25 -27.47 -6.71
C ARG A 474 -1.87 -27.52 -5.32
N LEU A 475 -2.28 -26.37 -4.77
CA LEU A 475 -2.93 -26.32 -3.47
C LEU A 475 -4.36 -26.88 -3.50
N PHE A 476 -5.09 -26.71 -4.60
CA PHE A 476 -6.45 -27.24 -4.74
C PHE A 476 -6.52 -28.78 -4.69
N VAL A 477 -5.52 -29.47 -5.26
CA VAL A 477 -5.46 -30.94 -5.26
C VAL A 477 -4.73 -31.54 -4.05
N ALA A 478 -4.08 -30.72 -3.22
CA ALA A 478 -3.27 -31.21 -2.10
C ALA A 478 -4.08 -31.85 -0.96
N LYS A 479 -5.41 -31.61 -0.92
CA LYS A 479 -6.29 -32.02 0.18
C LYS A 479 -7.53 -32.81 -0.24
N GLN A 480 -7.71 -33.01 -1.54
CA GLN A 480 -8.86 -33.68 -2.12
C GLN A 480 -8.53 -34.11 -3.55
N THR A 481 -9.22 -35.13 -4.05
CA THR A 481 -9.06 -35.64 -5.43
C THR A 481 -10.38 -35.72 -6.20
N ALA A 482 -11.51 -35.42 -5.56
CA ALA A 482 -12.84 -35.54 -6.15
C ALA A 482 -13.15 -34.43 -7.18
N LEU A 483 -12.45 -33.30 -7.11
CA LEU A 483 -12.60 -32.18 -8.03
C LEU A 483 -11.25 -31.80 -8.66
N GLN A 484 -11.22 -31.70 -9.99
CA GLN A 484 -10.03 -31.25 -10.72
C GLN A 484 -9.70 -29.79 -10.38
N ALA A 485 -8.41 -29.46 -10.32
CA ALA A 485 -7.94 -28.13 -9.95
C ALA A 485 -8.52 -27.02 -10.83
N ASP A 486 -8.66 -27.30 -12.12
CA ASP A 486 -9.07 -26.31 -13.12
C ASP A 486 -10.55 -26.02 -13.01
N THR A 487 -11.36 -27.07 -12.88
CA THR A 487 -12.79 -26.96 -12.57
C THR A 487 -13.00 -26.21 -11.26
N ALA A 488 -12.18 -26.48 -10.23
CA ALA A 488 -12.29 -25.77 -8.95
C ALA A 488 -11.92 -24.27 -9.08
N LEU A 489 -10.87 -23.94 -9.82
CA LEU A 489 -10.49 -22.54 -10.06
C LEU A 489 -11.54 -21.80 -10.90
N GLU A 490 -12.09 -22.47 -11.91
CA GLU A 490 -13.17 -21.91 -12.74
C GLU A 490 -14.45 -21.73 -11.93
N LEU A 491 -14.81 -22.69 -11.08
CA LEU A 491 -15.92 -22.56 -10.14
C LEU A 491 -15.71 -21.40 -9.17
N ALA A 492 -14.51 -21.28 -8.59
CA ALA A 492 -14.17 -20.17 -7.70
C ALA A 492 -14.23 -18.81 -8.42
N LYS A 493 -13.84 -18.74 -9.71
CA LYS A 493 -13.98 -17.55 -10.54
C LYS A 493 -15.45 -17.25 -10.82
N ASN A 494 -16.23 -18.25 -11.22
CA ASN A 494 -17.64 -18.11 -11.56
C ASN A 494 -18.50 -17.68 -10.35
N CYS A 495 -18.18 -18.16 -9.16
CA CYS A 495 -18.78 -17.74 -7.90
C CYS A 495 -18.17 -16.45 -7.33
N ASN A 496 -17.30 -15.75 -8.07
CA ASN A 496 -16.61 -14.51 -7.64
C ASN A 496 -15.86 -14.64 -6.30
N LEU A 497 -15.35 -15.83 -5.97
CA LEU A 497 -14.56 -16.08 -4.78
C LEU A 497 -13.08 -15.77 -5.00
N LEU A 498 -12.59 -16.08 -6.21
CA LEU A 498 -11.25 -15.75 -6.67
C LEU A 498 -11.32 -14.84 -7.90
N LEU A 499 -10.37 -13.92 -8.02
CA LEU A 499 -10.10 -13.21 -9.26
C LEU A 499 -8.77 -13.66 -9.85
N THR A 500 -8.69 -13.59 -11.18
CA THR A 500 -7.43 -13.73 -11.92
C THR A 500 -6.96 -12.33 -12.28
N ILE A 501 -5.66 -12.06 -12.16
CA ILE A 501 -5.06 -10.76 -12.49
C ILE A 501 -4.27 -10.95 -13.80
N PRO A 502 -4.81 -10.54 -14.96
CA PRO A 502 -4.06 -10.48 -16.21
C PRO A 502 -3.18 -9.21 -16.26
N PRO A 503 -2.14 -9.13 -17.11
CA PRO A 503 -1.49 -10.17 -17.92
C PRO A 503 -0.10 -10.52 -17.34
N GLU A 504 0.01 -10.67 -16.01
CA GLU A 504 1.31 -11.01 -15.42
C GLU A 504 1.70 -12.43 -15.82
N LYS A 505 2.96 -12.64 -16.25
CA LYS A 505 3.55 -13.98 -16.37
C LYS A 505 4.44 -14.23 -15.15
N PRO A 506 4.15 -15.27 -14.33
CA PRO A 506 3.01 -16.18 -14.44
C PRO A 506 1.68 -15.54 -13.99
N ILE A 507 0.56 -16.05 -14.52
CA ILE A 507 -0.79 -15.57 -14.19
C ILE A 507 -0.98 -15.66 -12.68
N LYS A 508 -1.55 -14.59 -12.10
CA LYS A 508 -1.79 -14.50 -10.67
C LYS A 508 -3.28 -14.61 -10.33
N THR A 509 -3.56 -15.14 -9.14
CA THR A 509 -4.91 -15.21 -8.57
C THR A 509 -4.92 -14.87 -7.09
N ARG A 510 -6.00 -14.27 -6.61
CA ARG A 510 -6.23 -13.97 -5.20
C ARG A 510 -7.71 -14.03 -4.87
N PHE A 511 -8.03 -14.05 -3.58
CA PHE A 511 -9.40 -13.88 -3.13
C PHE A 511 -9.94 -12.53 -3.57
N HIS A 512 -11.22 -12.54 -3.97
CA HIS A 512 -11.95 -11.37 -4.42
C HIS A 512 -11.97 -10.27 -3.38
N HIS A 513 -12.29 -10.67 -2.15
CA HIS A 513 -12.32 -9.81 -0.99
C HIS A 513 -11.60 -10.46 0.18
N GLN A 514 -10.91 -9.66 1.00
CA GLN A 514 -10.16 -10.16 2.15
C GLN A 514 -11.04 -10.95 3.13
N LEU A 515 -12.26 -10.48 3.38
CA LEU A 515 -13.21 -11.16 4.28
C LEU A 515 -13.56 -12.58 3.80
N LEU A 516 -13.56 -12.85 2.48
CA LEU A 516 -13.76 -14.21 1.98
C LEU A 516 -12.55 -15.10 2.31
N GLN A 517 -11.33 -14.57 2.14
CA GLN A 517 -10.12 -15.27 2.54
C GLN A 517 -10.11 -15.55 4.04
N GLU A 518 -10.48 -14.57 4.87
CA GLU A 518 -10.54 -14.71 6.33
C GLU A 518 -11.60 -15.72 6.76
N TYR A 519 -12.75 -15.75 6.10
CA TYR A 519 -13.81 -16.73 6.32
C TYR A 519 -13.39 -18.17 6.01
N PHE A 520 -12.83 -18.43 4.82
CA PHE A 520 -12.36 -19.78 4.49
C PHE A 520 -11.17 -20.19 5.39
N ALA A 521 -10.32 -19.24 5.81
CA ALA A 521 -9.27 -19.51 6.79
C ALA A 521 -9.84 -19.78 8.20
N ALA A 522 -10.98 -19.18 8.56
CA ALA A 522 -11.66 -19.40 9.83
C ALA A 522 -12.14 -20.84 10.00
N HIS A 523 -12.58 -21.50 8.93
CA HIS A 523 -12.91 -22.93 8.93
C HIS A 523 -11.72 -23.81 9.34
N GLU A 524 -10.54 -23.58 8.74
CA GLU A 524 -9.31 -24.32 9.14
C GLU A 524 -8.85 -23.93 10.55
N LEU A 525 -9.05 -22.68 10.97
CA LEU A 525 -8.77 -22.22 12.33
C LEU A 525 -9.64 -22.96 13.35
N ALA A 526 -10.96 -22.99 13.14
CA ALA A 526 -11.92 -23.70 13.98
C ALA A 526 -11.58 -25.19 14.07
N ARG A 527 -11.31 -25.84 12.92
CA ARG A 527 -10.90 -27.26 12.87
C ARG A 527 -9.63 -27.53 13.68
N ARG A 528 -8.60 -26.68 13.54
CA ARG A 528 -7.34 -26.81 14.30
C ARG A 528 -7.53 -26.54 15.79
N PHE A 529 -8.41 -25.61 16.13
CA PHE A 529 -8.73 -25.27 17.52
C PHE A 529 -9.45 -26.45 18.21
N LEU A 530 -10.45 -27.04 17.55
CA LEU A 530 -11.12 -28.26 18.02
C LEU A 530 -10.13 -29.42 18.20
N ALA A 531 -9.15 -29.54 17.29
CA ALA A 531 -8.06 -30.51 17.40
C ALA A 531 -6.95 -30.14 18.41
N ASN A 532 -7.19 -29.16 19.28
CA ASN A 532 -6.28 -28.68 20.33
C ASN A 532 -4.87 -28.31 19.82
N LYS A 533 -4.76 -27.80 18.58
CA LYS A 533 -3.48 -27.33 18.05
C LYS A 533 -3.10 -25.98 18.66
N GLY A 534 -1.80 -25.75 18.87
CA GLY A 534 -1.30 -24.48 19.40
C GLY A 534 -1.44 -23.33 18.40
N LEU A 535 -2.49 -22.51 18.55
CA LEU A 535 -2.82 -21.40 17.66
C LEU A 535 -2.54 -20.01 18.24
N SER A 536 -2.03 -19.92 19.47
CA SER A 536 -1.86 -18.65 20.20
C SER A 536 -1.05 -17.59 19.45
N ARG A 537 -0.12 -18.01 18.58
CA ARG A 537 0.66 -17.10 17.72
C ARG A 537 -0.21 -16.27 16.77
N LEU A 538 -1.38 -16.78 16.38
CA LEU A 538 -2.28 -16.11 15.43
C LEU A 538 -2.99 -14.91 16.05
N TRP A 539 -3.27 -14.91 17.35
CA TRP A 539 -3.97 -13.81 18.03
C TRP A 539 -3.10 -13.05 19.03
N LYS A 540 -1.79 -13.33 19.07
CA LYS A 540 -0.87 -12.67 19.98
C LYS A 540 -0.41 -11.32 19.43
N VAL A 541 -0.66 -10.27 20.20
CA VAL A 541 -0.22 -8.90 19.91
C VAL A 541 0.85 -8.46 20.92
N PRO A 542 1.97 -7.83 20.49
CA PRO A 542 3.03 -7.41 21.39
C PRO A 542 2.71 -6.07 22.10
N TRP A 543 1.61 -6.03 22.86
CA TRP A 543 1.06 -4.83 23.54
C TRP A 543 2.09 -3.97 24.29
N ARG A 544 3.05 -4.63 24.95
CA ARG A 544 4.08 -3.96 25.78
C ARG A 544 5.28 -3.43 24.99
N LYS A 545 5.56 -3.97 23.79
CA LYS A 545 6.74 -3.60 22.98
C LYS A 545 6.43 -2.55 21.91
N TRP A 546 5.16 -2.37 21.57
CA TRP A 546 4.73 -1.48 20.48
C TRP A 546 5.05 0.00 20.75
N LYS A 547 6.05 0.54 20.06
CA LYS A 547 6.43 1.96 20.13
C LYS A 547 5.50 2.75 19.22
N PHE A 548 4.76 3.71 19.79
CA PHE A 548 3.99 4.66 19.01
C PHE A 548 4.76 5.97 18.90
N VAL A 549 4.61 6.64 17.77
CA VAL A 549 5.04 8.03 17.61
C VAL A 549 3.90 8.92 18.16
N LYS A 550 4.19 10.00 18.90
CA LYS A 550 3.21 10.91 19.56
C LYS A 550 2.57 11.89 18.58
N SER A 551 1.24 12.03 18.58
CA SER A 551 0.51 12.78 17.53
C SER A 551 0.15 14.11 18.06
N GLU A 552 0.41 15.14 17.25
CA GLU A 552 -0.14 16.44 17.54
C GLU A 552 -1.60 16.51 17.10
N TRP A 553 -1.99 15.89 15.98
CA TRP A 553 -3.26 16.19 15.28
C TRP A 553 -4.29 15.06 15.25
N GLY A 554 -3.92 13.86 15.66
CA GLY A 554 -4.77 12.67 15.49
C GLY A 554 -5.00 11.95 16.80
N PRO A 555 -6.12 11.20 16.92
CA PRO A 555 -6.30 10.29 18.04
C PRO A 555 -5.10 9.34 18.12
N LEU A 556 -4.82 8.83 19.32
CA LEU A 556 -3.78 7.83 19.49
C LEU A 556 -4.03 6.66 18.52
N PRO A 557 -3.00 6.20 17.78
CA PRO A 557 -3.18 5.14 16.82
C PRO A 557 -3.72 3.90 17.54
N SER A 558 -4.63 3.18 16.89
CA SER A 558 -5.10 1.91 17.39
C SER A 558 -3.89 0.99 17.65
N PRO A 559 -3.94 0.16 18.71
CA PRO A 559 -2.91 -0.83 18.92
C PRO A 559 -2.84 -1.77 17.72
N PRO A 560 -1.67 -2.37 17.45
CA PRO A 560 -1.50 -3.26 16.31
C PRO A 560 -2.51 -4.41 16.43
N GLN A 561 -3.28 -4.64 15.38
CA GLN A 561 -4.12 -5.83 15.28
C GLN A 561 -3.31 -6.98 14.69
N THR A 562 -3.80 -8.20 14.91
CA THR A 562 -3.28 -9.36 14.17
C THR A 562 -3.98 -9.46 12.82
N ASP A 563 -3.26 -9.91 11.79
CA ASP A 563 -3.82 -10.25 10.48
C ASP A 563 -4.90 -11.35 10.55
N TRP A 564 -4.98 -12.06 11.67
CA TRP A 564 -5.97 -13.12 11.90
C TRP A 564 -7.19 -12.67 12.70
N ALA A 565 -7.32 -11.38 13.05
CA ALA A 565 -8.40 -10.90 13.92
C ALA A 565 -9.79 -11.30 13.39
N GLU A 566 -10.10 -11.00 12.12
CA GLU A 566 -11.40 -11.36 11.53
C GLU A 566 -11.58 -12.87 11.41
N ALA A 567 -10.55 -13.61 10.99
CA ALA A 567 -10.61 -15.08 10.91
C ALA A 567 -10.89 -15.73 12.28
N VAL A 568 -10.39 -15.15 13.37
CA VAL A 568 -10.68 -15.62 14.74
C VAL A 568 -12.12 -15.35 15.15
N VAL A 569 -12.65 -14.17 14.84
CA VAL A 569 -14.06 -13.83 15.15
C VAL A 569 -15.02 -14.66 14.30
N LEU A 570 -14.73 -14.83 13.01
CA LEU A 570 -15.50 -15.71 12.13
C LEU A 570 -15.46 -17.15 12.61
N ALA A 571 -14.30 -17.64 13.08
CA ALA A 571 -14.19 -18.99 13.63
C ALA A 571 -15.02 -19.15 14.91
N ALA A 572 -15.06 -18.13 15.79
CA ALA A 572 -15.97 -18.13 16.94
C ALA A 572 -17.44 -18.24 16.49
N GLY A 573 -17.81 -17.54 15.41
CA GLY A 573 -19.14 -17.62 14.82
C GLY A 573 -19.50 -18.96 14.16
N LEU A 574 -18.51 -19.76 13.75
CA LEU A 574 -18.70 -21.12 13.19
C LEU A 574 -18.81 -22.22 14.26
N LEU A 575 -18.35 -21.95 15.49
CA LEU A 575 -18.29 -22.95 16.55
C LEU A 575 -19.62 -23.06 17.32
N SER A 576 -19.80 -24.19 18.03
CA SER A 576 -20.84 -24.30 19.06
C SER A 576 -20.60 -23.28 20.18
N SER A 577 -21.64 -22.91 20.93
CA SER A 577 -21.52 -21.92 22.00
C SER A 577 -20.41 -22.24 23.01
N GLU A 578 -20.31 -23.50 23.44
CA GLU A 578 -19.25 -23.99 24.32
C GLU A 578 -17.85 -23.78 23.72
N ASN A 579 -17.67 -24.09 22.44
CA ASN A 579 -16.37 -23.95 21.80
C ASN A 579 -16.03 -22.49 21.44
N ALA A 580 -17.03 -21.67 21.15
CA ALA A 580 -16.87 -20.23 20.96
C ALA A 580 -16.42 -19.57 22.28
N GLU A 581 -17.02 -19.95 23.41
CA GLU A 581 -16.58 -19.55 24.75
C GLU A 581 -15.13 -19.99 25.01
N ARG A 582 -14.82 -21.27 24.75
CA ARG A 582 -13.45 -21.81 24.89
C ARG A 582 -12.43 -21.04 24.06
N LEU A 583 -12.78 -20.66 22.83
CA LEU A 583 -11.94 -19.87 21.95
C LEU A 583 -11.76 -18.44 22.50
N ALA A 584 -12.83 -17.77 22.91
CA ALA A 584 -12.78 -16.43 23.48
C ALA A 584 -11.85 -16.38 24.71
N LEU A 585 -11.96 -17.36 25.62
CA LEU A 585 -11.10 -17.47 26.79
C LEU A 585 -9.63 -17.75 26.44
N ALA A 586 -9.36 -18.55 25.40
CA ALA A 586 -8.00 -18.78 24.90
C ALA A 586 -7.39 -17.51 24.27
N VAL A 587 -8.20 -16.70 23.59
CA VAL A 587 -7.80 -15.40 23.02
C VAL A 587 -7.55 -14.37 24.12
N LEU A 588 -8.38 -14.35 25.17
CA LEU A 588 -8.32 -13.40 26.29
C LEU A 588 -6.93 -13.33 26.94
N ALA A 589 -6.23 -14.47 27.01
CA ALA A 589 -4.89 -14.54 27.58
C ALA A 589 -3.87 -13.64 26.86
N TYR A 590 -4.10 -13.32 25.58
CA TYR A 590 -3.15 -12.59 24.73
C TYR A 590 -3.73 -11.32 24.11
N ASN A 591 -5.05 -11.25 23.90
CA ASN A 591 -5.72 -10.17 23.19
C ASN A 591 -7.14 -9.96 23.74
N PRO A 592 -7.30 -9.23 24.85
CA PRO A 592 -8.61 -9.01 25.47
C PRO A 592 -9.64 -8.32 24.56
N PRO A 593 -9.30 -7.28 23.78
CA PRO A 593 -10.27 -6.69 22.84
C PRO A 593 -10.80 -7.69 21.80
N LEU A 594 -9.92 -8.55 21.24
CA LEU A 594 -10.35 -9.57 20.29
C LEU A 594 -11.22 -10.66 20.95
N ALA A 595 -10.96 -11.00 22.21
CA ALA A 595 -11.81 -11.93 22.97
C ALA A 595 -13.23 -11.38 23.15
N ALA A 596 -13.36 -10.09 23.44
CA ALA A 596 -14.66 -9.43 23.52
C ALA A 596 -15.40 -9.47 22.19
N ARG A 597 -14.70 -9.22 21.07
CA ARG A 597 -15.27 -9.38 19.72
C ARG A 597 -15.74 -10.81 19.44
N CYS A 598 -14.98 -11.83 19.86
CA CYS A 598 -15.41 -13.23 19.74
C CYS A 598 -16.74 -13.48 20.47
N ILE A 599 -16.98 -12.80 21.58
CA ILE A 599 -18.24 -12.96 22.33
C ILE A 599 -19.37 -12.18 21.67
N LEU A 600 -19.16 -10.90 21.40
CA LEU A 600 -20.18 -10.00 20.89
C LEU A 600 -20.60 -10.34 19.46
N GLU A 601 -19.67 -10.77 18.61
CA GLU A 601 -19.92 -10.91 17.17
C GLU A 601 -20.17 -12.36 16.71
N SER A 602 -19.92 -13.36 17.58
CA SER A 602 -20.13 -14.77 17.21
C SER A 602 -21.60 -15.17 17.15
N GLY A 603 -22.52 -14.41 17.75
CA GLY A 603 -23.93 -14.82 17.88
C GLY A 603 -24.10 -16.10 18.71
N ALA A 604 -23.07 -16.54 19.45
CA ALA A 604 -23.13 -17.67 20.37
C ALA A 604 -23.71 -17.24 21.73
N GLN A 605 -24.44 -18.15 22.37
CA GLN A 605 -24.90 -17.97 23.75
C GLN A 605 -23.77 -18.31 24.71
N ILE A 606 -22.99 -17.31 25.09
CA ILE A 606 -21.82 -17.47 25.96
C ILE A 606 -22.21 -17.17 27.40
N GLY A 607 -21.76 -18.02 28.33
CA GLY A 607 -22.17 -17.93 29.73
C GLY A 607 -21.67 -16.66 30.43
N ASP A 608 -22.45 -16.17 31.40
CA ASP A 608 -22.12 -15.01 32.23
C ASP A 608 -20.71 -15.07 32.86
N PRO A 609 -20.22 -16.22 33.37
CA PRO A 609 -18.88 -16.29 33.96
C PRO A 609 -17.76 -15.95 32.96
N ALA A 610 -17.89 -16.39 31.71
CA ALA A 610 -16.90 -16.11 30.68
C ALA A 610 -16.98 -14.65 30.21
N THR A 611 -18.19 -14.15 30.03
CA THR A 611 -18.49 -12.74 29.75
C THR A 611 -17.87 -11.82 30.80
N GLU A 612 -18.14 -12.08 32.09
CA GLU A 612 -17.59 -11.28 33.19
C GLU A 612 -16.07 -11.37 33.28
N LYS A 613 -15.50 -12.54 33.00
CA LYS A 613 -14.03 -12.69 32.97
C LYS A 613 -13.38 -11.83 31.89
N VAL A 614 -14.00 -11.71 30.71
CA VAL A 614 -13.50 -10.80 29.66
C VAL A 614 -13.71 -9.35 30.06
N ARG A 615 -14.89 -8.99 30.57
CA ARG A 615 -15.23 -7.63 31.04
C ARG A 615 -14.26 -7.15 32.13
N ALA A 616 -14.07 -7.95 33.17
CA ALA A 616 -13.15 -7.66 34.27
C ALA A 616 -11.71 -7.48 33.76
N ARG A 617 -11.28 -8.29 32.78
CA ARG A 617 -9.95 -8.15 32.19
C ARG A 617 -9.79 -6.87 31.37
N LEU A 618 -10.81 -6.49 30.58
CA LEU A 618 -10.81 -5.24 29.82
C LEU A 618 -10.73 -4.04 30.77
N GLN A 619 -11.52 -4.04 31.85
CA GLN A 619 -11.51 -3.00 32.87
C GLN A 619 -10.15 -2.92 33.57
N ALA A 620 -9.59 -4.06 33.99
CA ALA A 620 -8.27 -4.11 34.61
C ALA A 620 -7.17 -3.56 33.68
N ASP A 621 -7.22 -3.87 32.38
CA ASP A 621 -6.28 -3.33 31.41
C ASP A 621 -6.50 -1.82 31.21
N LEU A 622 -7.74 -1.32 31.17
CA LEU A 622 -8.09 0.10 31.06
C LEU A 622 -7.57 0.93 32.25
N GLU A 623 -7.69 0.42 33.47
CA GLU A 623 -7.33 1.11 34.71
C GLU A 623 -5.83 1.01 35.03
N ASN A 624 -5.12 0.01 34.50
CA ASN A 624 -3.73 -0.24 34.85
C ASN A 624 -2.76 0.75 34.17
N PRO A 625 -2.08 1.64 34.92
CA PRO A 625 -1.16 2.64 34.34
C PRO A 625 0.11 2.02 33.74
N ARG A 626 0.42 0.76 34.07
CA ARG A 626 1.56 0.02 33.48
C ARG A 626 1.23 -0.51 32.07
N VAL A 627 -0.05 -0.57 31.70
CA VAL A 627 -0.49 -0.88 30.33
C VAL A 627 -0.33 0.38 29.48
N ARG A 628 0.19 0.24 28.25
CA ARG A 628 0.39 1.38 27.36
C ARG A 628 -0.94 2.01 26.97
N LEU A 629 -1.00 3.35 26.94
CA LEU A 629 -2.24 4.10 26.73
C LEU A 629 -3.10 3.62 25.54
N PRO A 630 -2.57 3.31 24.35
CA PRO A 630 -3.45 2.88 23.25
C PRO A 630 -4.02 1.46 23.45
N ALA A 631 -3.33 0.59 24.20
CA ALA A 631 -3.89 -0.69 24.62
C ALA A 631 -5.03 -0.49 25.63
N ARG A 632 -4.87 0.46 26.56
CA ARG A 632 -5.94 0.87 27.49
C ARG A 632 -7.15 1.42 26.74
N LEU A 633 -6.93 2.28 25.74
CA LEU A 633 -7.99 2.83 24.90
C LEU A 633 -8.72 1.76 24.10
N ALA A 634 -8.01 0.78 23.53
CA ALA A 634 -8.66 -0.33 22.85
C ALA A 634 -9.46 -1.22 23.81
N ALA A 635 -8.97 -1.43 25.03
CA ALA A 635 -9.73 -2.11 26.06
C ALA A 635 -10.99 -1.33 26.44
N GLY A 636 -10.88 -0.01 26.61
CA GLY A 636 -12.02 0.88 26.88
C GLY A 636 -13.05 0.89 25.76
N LYS A 637 -12.63 0.96 24.49
CA LYS A 637 -13.54 0.84 23.33
C LYS A 637 -14.26 -0.51 23.32
N ALA A 638 -13.53 -1.61 23.47
CA ALA A 638 -14.13 -2.95 23.52
C ALA A 638 -15.10 -3.11 24.71
N TRP A 639 -14.82 -2.46 25.83
CA TRP A 639 -15.71 -2.43 26.99
C TRP A 639 -16.95 -1.58 26.74
N GLN A 640 -16.81 -0.42 26.10
CA GLN A 640 -17.93 0.45 25.71
C GLN A 640 -18.87 -0.27 24.74
N ASN A 641 -18.34 -1.00 23.76
CA ASN A 641 -19.16 -1.80 22.84
C ASN A 641 -20.00 -2.89 23.54
N TRP A 642 -19.68 -3.19 24.81
CA TRP A 642 -20.42 -4.12 25.65
C TRP A 642 -21.42 -3.42 26.57
N ALA A 643 -21.09 -2.21 27.05
CA ALA A 643 -21.94 -1.41 27.94
C ALA A 643 -23.04 -0.64 27.21
N THR A 644 -22.83 -0.40 25.92
CA THR A 644 -23.77 0.21 24.97
C THR A 644 -23.57 -0.55 23.67
N PRO A 645 -24.58 -1.27 23.12
CA PRO A 645 -24.58 -1.58 21.70
C PRO A 645 -24.32 -0.26 20.98
N VAL A 646 -23.23 -0.15 20.22
CA VAL A 646 -22.80 1.15 19.70
C VAL A 646 -23.76 1.60 18.61
N TYR A 647 -24.43 2.70 18.90
CA TYR A 647 -25.30 3.53 18.07
C TYR A 647 -24.80 3.81 16.65
#